data_AF-A0A238UYE4-F1
#
_entry.id   AF-A0A238UYE4-F1
#
_cell.length_a   1.000
_cell.length_b   1.000
_cell.length_c   1.000
_cell.angle_alpha   90.00
_cell.angle_beta   90.00
_cell.angle_gamma   90.00
#
_symmetry.space_group_name_H-M   'P 1'
#
loop_
_entity.id
_entity.type
_entity.pdbx_description
1 polymer ?
#
loop_
_entity_poly.entity_id
_entity_poly.type
_entity_poly.pdbx_seq_one_letter_code
_entity_poly.pdbx_strand_id
1 'polypeptide(L)'
;MHQMFRGVARIAALTALAVSGGVLVAVPPAIADIGADMGLVCSGQAGTYDVALRIDTTVPSSGTVGQPVQMGTIKIDVGLPPELVKAIGASSPAGASTPPVTGVAPSPAPSPALGGVAEIEVAVRQPGDDRRGGWPAFALAAAPPRGDGAVHLTGSGVAPPVIPGSPGGLSWSAGKMDLSLVPGDMTPEKDAAELALHCAAEKERVLGTVRVGPRSGAATPGAPSVPTGQAAAAPEGLCEKIPGAGTDPRYAINGDSKLMEIYESPSTPDGLMEIPAPGTLYCVKATGFVNIKKTGNAIPVALENTVRAPTLQQSGNVFFGPNYYEVRGYFVNQTYPTPATVLGFGFMPTRAVAKTVPTRAPGAGEKDPITGNLRAIQMLDPYSALENAPERQELRASAYVRVKAGSAEVNGVPIALGDKCMTSPTLFSAQGFLGTRRSGPTQYLDGQTIIAEDLEVPAFSGCGVGEDISPILTATVSGSGNYANAASGRWCDVEAGSTSNCVNGAGPLPASFTVKPGGDVTAVAKPFTLAQGGSQFRCDSATMRLHLDRGHWQSRSRLGKGDMSLEGCEVVALDGSVYQVIGKVAQEGSLWLNVLFEETGDGKRVMRLNGVTLNAVVDVDGTRCNLRIANTMESLFGSPMEGPGEIVGTYDNATKIFSIKDHFVAGDASVLKVSPDSTCYIPGFTEYSLNFDSGTGDFVLPPTLQITSP
;
A
#
# COMPACT_ATOMS: atom_id res chain seq x y z
N MET A 1 -7.89 -64.25 -11.65
CA MET A 1 -6.51 -64.55 -12.07
C MET A 1 -6.13 -63.52 -13.11
N HIS A 2 -5.08 -62.69 -13.02
CA HIS A 2 -4.02 -62.47 -12.05
C HIS A 2 -3.60 -60.99 -12.18
N GLN A 3 -3.42 -60.35 -11.01
CA GLN A 3 -2.37 -59.40 -10.60
C GLN A 3 -2.07 -58.15 -11.45
N MET A 4 -2.24 -56.93 -10.94
CA MET A 4 -1.56 -56.23 -9.82
C MET A 4 -0.12 -55.75 -10.11
N PHE A 5 -0.01 -54.40 -10.13
CA PHE A 5 0.91 -53.54 -9.38
C PHE A 5 2.41 -53.34 -9.73
N ARG A 6 2.72 -52.03 -9.85
CA ARG A 6 3.81 -51.24 -9.19
C ARG A 6 5.26 -51.37 -9.65
N GLY A 7 5.90 -50.19 -9.70
CA GLY A 7 7.29 -49.95 -9.31
C GLY A 7 7.98 -48.95 -10.25
N VAL A 8 8.08 -47.63 -10.00
CA VAL A 8 8.74 -46.87 -8.91
C VAL A 8 10.28 -46.84 -9.03
N ALA A 9 10.81 -45.60 -9.18
CA ALA A 9 12.10 -45.08 -8.66
C ALA A 9 13.40 -45.59 -9.35
N ARG A 10 14.55 -44.90 -9.42
CA ARG A 10 15.09 -43.60 -8.94
C ARG A 10 16.59 -43.55 -9.38
N ILE A 11 17.19 -42.33 -9.42
CA ILE A 11 18.61 -42.02 -9.03
C ILE A 11 19.71 -42.46 -10.06
N ALA A 12 20.79 -41.73 -10.40
CA ALA A 12 21.64 -40.72 -9.75
C ALA A 12 22.57 -39.98 -10.73
N ALA A 13 23.06 -38.80 -10.28
CA ALA A 13 24.42 -38.21 -10.42
C ALA A 13 24.92 -37.79 -11.83
N LEU A 14 25.61 -36.66 -12.06
CA LEU A 14 26.66 -35.93 -11.33
C LEU A 14 26.57 -34.43 -11.70
N THR A 15 26.41 -33.48 -10.78
CA THR A 15 27.47 -32.72 -10.07
C THR A 15 28.69 -32.32 -10.91
N ALA A 16 28.81 -31.02 -11.24
CA ALA A 16 30.04 -30.39 -11.69
C ALA A 16 30.37 -29.17 -10.82
N LEU A 17 31.64 -29.08 -10.44
CA LEU A 17 32.22 -28.34 -9.31
C LEU A 17 32.48 -26.85 -9.56
N ALA A 18 32.47 -26.10 -8.45
CA ALA A 18 33.06 -24.77 -8.30
C ALA A 18 34.55 -24.86 -7.94
N VAL A 19 35.32 -23.86 -8.38
CA VAL A 19 36.52 -23.37 -7.68
C VAL A 19 36.22 -21.97 -7.14
N SER A 20 36.70 -21.77 -5.92
CA SER A 20 36.47 -20.72 -4.94
C SER A 20 37.19 -19.39 -5.16
N GLY A 21 36.76 -18.38 -4.40
CA GLY A 21 37.66 -17.68 -3.47
C GLY A 21 36.85 -17.06 -2.32
N GLY A 22 37.11 -17.26 -1.03
CA GLY A 22 38.07 -18.08 -0.30
C GLY A 22 38.11 -17.61 1.16
N VAL A 23 37.52 -18.38 2.08
CA VAL A 23 38.10 -18.72 3.39
C VAL A 23 37.81 -20.20 3.61
N LEU A 24 38.85 -20.88 4.07
CA LEU A 24 39.00 -22.33 4.23
C LEU A 24 37.85 -22.99 5.02
N VAL A 25 37.43 -24.15 4.54
CA VAL A 25 36.72 -25.24 5.26
C VAL A 25 35.66 -24.78 6.28
N ALA A 26 34.41 -24.69 5.84
CA ALA A 26 33.27 -24.95 6.70
C ALA A 26 32.15 -25.60 5.89
N VAL A 27 31.70 -26.76 6.34
CA VAL A 27 30.44 -27.41 5.97
C VAL A 27 29.35 -26.33 5.83
N PRO A 28 28.50 -26.33 4.78
CA PRO A 28 27.42 -25.35 4.69
C PRO A 28 26.65 -25.36 6.02
N PRO A 29 26.42 -24.19 6.65
CA PRO A 29 25.64 -24.12 7.86
C PRO A 29 24.30 -24.78 7.57
N ALA A 30 23.93 -25.81 8.34
CA ALA A 30 22.65 -26.47 8.20
C ALA A 30 21.56 -25.39 8.21
N ILE A 31 20.79 -25.30 7.11
CA ILE A 31 19.57 -24.52 7.08
C ILE A 31 18.56 -25.43 7.75
N ALA A 32 18.11 -25.06 8.94
CA ALA A 32 17.00 -25.76 9.57
C ALA A 32 15.73 -25.27 8.87
N ASP A 33 14.91 -26.20 8.37
CA ASP A 33 13.50 -25.90 8.16
C ASP A 33 12.92 -25.63 9.55
N ILE A 34 12.49 -24.40 9.78
CA ILE A 34 11.88 -24.03 11.05
C ILE A 34 10.44 -23.68 10.76
N GLY A 35 9.56 -24.57 11.23
CA GLY A 35 8.13 -24.36 11.24
C GLY A 35 7.62 -24.34 12.67
N ALA A 36 6.54 -23.60 12.91
CA ALA A 36 5.83 -23.62 14.17
C ALA A 36 4.35 -23.88 13.92
N ASP A 37 3.83 -24.92 14.56
CA ASP A 37 2.39 -25.16 14.69
C ASP A 37 1.92 -24.55 16.02
N MET A 38 0.89 -23.73 15.94
CA MET A 38 0.31 -23.00 17.07
C MET A 38 -1.21 -23.21 17.10
N GLY A 39 -1.73 -23.53 18.28
CA GLY A 39 -3.15 -23.35 18.58
C GLY A 39 -3.35 -21.92 19.08
N LEU A 40 -4.24 -21.17 18.44
CA LEU A 40 -4.62 -19.83 18.81
C LEU A 40 -6.06 -19.80 19.28
N VAL A 41 -6.33 -19.05 20.33
CA VAL A 41 -7.69 -18.72 20.76
C VAL A 41 -8.02 -17.36 20.15
N CYS A 42 -8.97 -17.36 19.20
CA CYS A 42 -9.41 -16.17 18.48
C CYS A 42 -10.74 -15.67 19.04
N SER A 43 -10.82 -14.39 19.39
CA SER A 43 -12.05 -13.73 19.84
C SER A 43 -12.48 -12.64 18.86
N GLY A 44 -13.77 -12.57 18.54
CA GLY A 44 -14.37 -11.47 17.80
C GLY A 44 -15.88 -11.38 18.05
N GLN A 45 -16.59 -10.65 17.21
CA GLN A 45 -18.04 -10.39 17.40
C GLN A 45 -18.88 -11.67 17.36
N ALA A 46 -18.46 -12.68 16.61
CA ALA A 46 -19.16 -13.96 16.47
C ALA A 46 -18.94 -14.93 17.65
N GLY A 47 -17.94 -14.68 18.50
CA GLY A 47 -17.60 -15.55 19.63
C GLY A 47 -16.09 -15.82 19.75
N THR A 48 -15.75 -16.89 20.46
CA THR A 48 -14.37 -17.37 20.64
C THR A 48 -14.19 -18.71 19.95
N TYR A 49 -13.09 -18.88 19.22
CA TYR A 49 -12.81 -20.04 18.37
C TYR A 49 -11.36 -20.49 18.51
N ASP A 50 -11.13 -21.79 18.47
CA ASP A 50 -9.78 -22.36 18.36
C ASP A 50 -9.37 -22.41 16.89
N VAL A 51 -8.32 -21.66 16.54
CA VAL A 51 -7.77 -21.56 15.18
C VAL A 51 -6.36 -22.12 15.18
N ALA A 52 -6.06 -23.00 14.23
CA ALA A 52 -4.71 -23.51 14.03
C ALA A 52 -3.93 -22.54 13.14
N LEU A 53 -2.71 -22.16 13.54
CA LEU A 53 -1.76 -21.42 12.71
C LEU A 53 -0.49 -22.23 12.55
N ARG A 54 -0.16 -22.57 11.31
CA ARG A 54 1.12 -23.13 10.94
C ARG A 54 1.93 -22.11 10.17
N ILE A 55 3.16 -21.86 10.61
CA ILE A 55 4.13 -20.99 9.93
C ILE A 55 5.28 -21.88 9.48
N ASP A 56 5.58 -21.90 8.18
CA ASP A 56 6.75 -22.57 7.62
C ASP A 56 7.71 -21.53 7.03
N THR A 57 8.98 -21.56 7.41
CA THR A 57 10.00 -20.66 6.89
C THR A 57 11.40 -21.27 7.00
N THR A 58 12.39 -20.60 6.39
CA THR A 58 13.81 -20.97 6.52
C THR A 58 14.54 -19.83 7.21
N VAL A 59 15.43 -20.18 8.14
CA VAL A 59 16.19 -19.20 8.90
C VAL A 59 17.68 -19.49 8.70
N PRO A 60 18.49 -18.47 8.34
CA PRO A 60 19.93 -18.68 8.23
C PRO A 60 20.49 -19.13 9.59
N SER A 61 21.40 -20.08 9.64
CA SER A 61 21.93 -20.55 10.93
C SER A 61 22.97 -19.59 11.56
N SER A 62 23.48 -18.63 10.77
CA SER A 62 24.40 -17.59 11.25
C SER A 62 24.17 -16.23 10.61
N GLY A 63 24.50 -15.17 11.35
CA GLY A 63 24.51 -13.77 10.91
C GLY A 63 25.72 -13.01 11.45
N THR A 64 25.89 -11.75 11.07
CA THR A 64 26.98 -10.89 11.57
C THR A 64 26.43 -9.56 12.04
N VAL A 65 26.98 -9.00 13.13
CA VAL A 65 26.59 -7.66 13.61
C VAL A 65 26.70 -6.62 12.49
N GLY A 66 25.64 -5.82 12.32
CA GLY A 66 25.57 -4.76 11.31
C GLY A 66 25.27 -5.22 9.89
N GLN A 67 25.04 -6.52 9.65
CA GLN A 67 24.58 -7.04 8.35
C GLN A 67 23.11 -7.48 8.44
N PRO A 68 22.29 -7.26 7.41
CA PRO A 68 20.91 -7.71 7.40
C PRO A 68 20.83 -9.24 7.47
N VAL A 69 20.09 -9.75 8.45
CA VAL A 69 19.70 -11.14 8.58
C VAL A 69 18.24 -11.24 8.14
N GLN A 70 17.99 -11.92 7.03
CA GLN A 70 16.67 -12.06 6.45
C GLN A 70 16.20 -13.51 6.55
N MET A 71 14.98 -13.72 7.03
CA MET A 71 14.32 -15.02 6.95
C MET A 71 13.94 -15.29 5.49
N GLY A 72 13.89 -16.56 5.11
CA GLY A 72 13.32 -16.95 3.84
C GLY A 72 11.82 -16.66 3.78
N THR A 73 11.21 -17.10 2.70
CA THR A 73 9.77 -16.93 2.48
C THR A 73 8.99 -17.60 3.60
N ILE A 74 8.03 -16.85 4.13
CA ILE A 74 7.14 -17.28 5.18
C ILE A 74 5.88 -17.75 4.50
N LYS A 75 5.53 -19.01 4.74
CA LYS A 75 4.24 -19.59 4.36
C LYS A 75 3.40 -19.71 5.61
N ILE A 76 2.16 -19.28 5.52
CA ILE A 76 1.20 -19.39 6.60
C ILE A 76 0.03 -20.27 6.16
N ASP A 77 -0.45 -21.08 7.09
CA ASP A 77 -1.59 -21.96 6.90
C ASP A 77 -2.48 -21.84 8.14
N VAL A 78 -3.66 -21.29 7.95
CA VAL A 78 -4.65 -21.00 8.98
C VAL A 78 -5.78 -22.02 8.86
N GLY A 79 -5.88 -22.93 9.83
CA GLY A 79 -6.96 -23.90 9.93
C GLY A 79 -8.13 -23.35 10.74
N LEU A 80 -9.26 -23.12 10.06
CA LEU A 80 -10.50 -22.61 10.66
C LEU A 80 -11.43 -23.76 11.06
N PRO A 81 -12.01 -23.74 12.28
CA PRO A 81 -12.98 -24.74 12.71
C PRO A 81 -14.30 -24.58 11.94
N PRO A 82 -15.05 -25.66 11.69
CA PRO A 82 -16.32 -25.62 10.96
C PRO A 82 -17.33 -24.60 11.51
N GLU A 83 -17.35 -24.42 12.83
CA GLU A 83 -18.29 -23.50 13.49
C GLU A 83 -17.99 -22.03 13.19
N LEU A 84 -16.72 -21.68 13.00
CA LEU A 84 -16.33 -20.35 12.56
C LEU A 84 -16.72 -20.11 11.09
N VAL A 85 -16.50 -21.11 10.24
CA VAL A 85 -16.89 -21.05 8.82
C VAL A 85 -18.40 -20.86 8.68
N LYS A 86 -19.19 -21.54 9.51
CA LYS A 86 -20.64 -21.38 9.58
C LYS A 86 -21.06 -19.99 10.05
N ALA A 87 -20.33 -19.39 11.00
CA ALA A 87 -20.60 -18.05 11.52
C ALA A 87 -20.36 -16.93 10.51
N ILE A 88 -19.44 -17.13 9.56
CA ILE A 88 -19.15 -16.18 8.46
C ILE A 88 -20.31 -16.12 7.43
N GLY A 89 -21.31 -17.00 7.56
CA GLY A 89 -22.48 -16.98 6.66
C GLY A 89 -22.17 -17.51 5.27
N ALA A 90 -21.03 -18.21 5.09
CA ALA A 90 -20.78 -19.07 3.95
C ALA A 90 -21.78 -20.23 4.02
N SER A 91 -23.01 -19.96 3.58
CA SER A 91 -24.06 -20.96 3.43
C SER A 91 -23.54 -21.97 2.43
N SER A 92 -22.95 -23.06 2.93
CA SER A 92 -22.65 -24.24 2.13
C SER A 92 -23.91 -24.53 1.31
N PRO A 93 -23.84 -24.64 -0.03
CA PRO A 93 -25.03 -24.65 -0.88
C PRO A 93 -25.94 -25.84 -0.56
N ALA A 94 -26.83 -25.66 0.40
CA ALA A 94 -27.77 -26.64 0.89
C ALA A 94 -29.03 -26.50 0.03
N GLY A 95 -28.96 -26.98 -1.21
CA GLY A 95 -30.05 -26.77 -2.16
C GLY A 95 -30.10 -27.70 -3.37
N ALA A 96 -29.36 -28.82 -3.37
CA ALA A 96 -29.45 -29.83 -4.44
C ALA A 96 -29.73 -31.21 -3.87
N SER A 97 -30.90 -31.37 -3.23
CA SER A 97 -31.47 -32.69 -2.96
C SER A 97 -32.27 -33.16 -4.18
N THR A 98 -31.58 -33.57 -5.24
CA THR A 98 -32.17 -34.44 -6.27
C THR A 98 -31.82 -35.90 -5.95
N PRO A 99 -32.78 -36.84 -6.03
CA PRO A 99 -32.54 -38.25 -5.71
C PRO A 99 -31.53 -38.87 -6.69
N PRO A 100 -30.82 -39.94 -6.27
CA PRO A 100 -29.64 -40.42 -6.96
C PRO A 100 -30.01 -41.08 -8.29
N VAL A 101 -29.58 -40.48 -9.40
CA VAL A 101 -29.43 -41.21 -10.66
C VAL A 101 -28.13 -42.01 -10.56
N THR A 102 -28.26 -43.33 -10.48
CA THR A 102 -27.16 -44.29 -10.45
C THR A 102 -26.31 -44.18 -11.71
N GLY A 103 -25.00 -43.88 -11.59
CA GLY A 103 -24.02 -44.24 -12.62
C GLY A 103 -22.89 -43.25 -12.95
N VAL A 104 -22.87 -42.03 -12.40
CA VAL A 104 -21.79 -41.07 -12.68
C VAL A 104 -21.07 -40.71 -11.38
N ALA A 105 -19.74 -40.91 -11.35
CA ALA A 105 -18.92 -40.49 -10.22
C ALA A 105 -19.14 -38.98 -9.97
N PRO A 106 -19.51 -38.56 -8.74
CA PRO A 106 -19.78 -37.16 -8.47
C PRO A 106 -18.53 -36.34 -8.78
N SER A 107 -18.67 -35.38 -9.69
CA SER A 107 -17.68 -34.33 -9.90
C SER A 107 -17.51 -33.57 -8.58
N PRO A 108 -16.28 -33.34 -8.09
CA PRO A 108 -16.07 -32.69 -6.80
C PRO A 108 -16.72 -31.30 -6.81
N ALA A 109 -17.63 -31.07 -5.87
CA ALA A 109 -18.27 -29.77 -5.69
C ALA A 109 -17.20 -28.69 -5.46
N PRO A 110 -17.35 -27.48 -6.04
CA PRO A 110 -16.43 -26.38 -5.79
C PRO A 110 -16.38 -26.08 -4.29
N SER A 111 -15.17 -26.00 -3.73
CA SER A 111 -14.97 -25.58 -2.34
C SER A 111 -15.47 -24.15 -2.18
N PRO A 112 -16.13 -23.79 -1.06
CA PRO A 112 -16.57 -22.42 -0.83
C PRO A 112 -15.38 -21.47 -0.95
N ALA A 113 -15.50 -20.43 -1.77
CA ALA A 113 -14.49 -19.40 -1.87
C ALA A 113 -14.49 -18.63 -0.54
N LEU A 114 -13.48 -18.83 0.29
CA LEU A 114 -13.25 -18.07 1.51
C LEU A 114 -11.86 -17.43 1.38
N GLY A 115 -11.81 -16.11 1.55
CA GLY A 115 -10.58 -15.32 1.54
C GLY A 115 -10.37 -14.63 2.88
N GLY A 116 -9.21 -14.03 3.05
CA GLY A 116 -8.94 -13.24 4.24
C GLY A 116 -7.56 -12.57 4.22
N VAL A 117 -7.23 -11.94 5.34
CA VAL A 117 -5.92 -11.37 5.62
C VAL A 117 -5.52 -11.77 7.03
N ALA A 118 -4.29 -12.24 7.20
CA ALA A 118 -3.70 -12.51 8.51
C ALA A 118 -2.51 -11.58 8.77
N GLU A 119 -2.52 -10.92 9.93
CA GLU A 119 -1.40 -10.11 10.42
C GLU A 119 -0.78 -10.79 11.63
N ILE A 120 0.48 -11.20 11.54
CA ILE A 120 1.15 -11.97 12.60
C ILE A 120 2.11 -11.06 13.37
N GLU A 121 1.94 -10.99 14.69
CA GLU A 121 2.84 -10.23 15.55
C GLU A 121 4.07 -11.08 15.89
N VAL A 122 5.25 -10.62 15.44
CA VAL A 122 6.52 -11.31 15.69
C VAL A 122 7.44 -10.46 16.56
N ALA A 123 7.87 -11.02 17.69
CA ALA A 123 8.92 -10.48 18.52
C ALA A 123 10.29 -10.96 18.01
N VAL A 124 11.24 -10.03 17.93
CA VAL A 124 12.62 -10.26 17.51
C VAL A 124 13.51 -9.94 18.69
N ARG A 125 14.07 -10.99 19.29
CA ARG A 125 14.88 -10.89 20.51
C ARG A 125 16.35 -11.05 20.16
N GLN A 126 17.17 -10.13 20.67
CA GLN A 126 18.63 -10.22 20.68
C GLN A 126 19.14 -9.97 22.12
N PRO A 127 20.38 -10.31 22.47
CA PRO A 127 20.87 -10.09 23.82
C PRO A 127 20.82 -8.60 24.20
N GLY A 128 20.04 -8.29 25.24
CA GLY A 128 19.85 -6.94 25.76
C GLY A 128 18.82 -6.08 25.04
N ASP A 129 18.06 -6.62 24.07
CA ASP A 129 17.08 -5.84 23.30
C ASP A 129 15.95 -6.74 22.75
N ASP A 130 14.70 -6.35 23.00
CA ASP A 130 13.49 -7.01 22.47
C ASP A 130 12.75 -6.01 21.58
N ARG A 131 12.67 -6.32 20.28
CA ARG A 131 12.03 -5.47 19.29
C ARG A 131 10.87 -6.22 18.65
N ARG A 132 9.73 -5.56 18.49
CA ARG A 132 8.64 -6.12 17.67
C ARG A 132 9.01 -5.97 16.18
N GLY A 133 9.28 -7.09 15.51
CA GLY A 133 9.42 -7.16 14.06
C GLY A 133 8.04 -7.10 13.43
N GLY A 134 7.78 -6.11 12.57
CA GLY A 134 6.54 -6.08 11.80
C GLY A 134 6.68 -7.03 10.62
N TRP A 135 5.94 -8.13 10.61
CA TRP A 135 5.75 -8.89 9.38
C TRP A 135 4.65 -8.22 8.54
N PRO A 136 4.66 -8.36 7.20
CA PRO A 136 3.58 -7.85 6.38
C PRO A 136 2.28 -8.59 6.69
N ALA A 137 1.14 -7.98 6.35
CA ALA A 137 -0.12 -8.67 6.27
C ALA A 137 -0.06 -9.74 5.16
N PHE A 138 -0.61 -10.91 5.41
CA PHE A 138 -0.62 -12.04 4.49
C PHE A 138 -2.02 -12.22 3.90
N ALA A 139 -2.14 -12.04 2.59
CA ALA A 139 -3.36 -12.39 1.88
C ALA A 139 -3.56 -13.92 1.92
N LEU A 140 -4.76 -14.34 2.32
CA LEU A 140 -5.14 -15.71 2.54
C LEU A 140 -6.16 -16.17 1.50
N ALA A 141 -5.95 -17.37 0.97
CA ALA A 141 -6.88 -18.03 0.06
C ALA A 141 -7.15 -19.48 0.50
N ALA A 142 -8.39 -19.93 0.31
CA ALA A 142 -8.77 -21.31 0.59
C ALA A 142 -7.90 -22.32 -0.16
N ALA A 143 -7.35 -23.28 0.59
CA ALA A 143 -6.61 -24.41 0.08
C ALA A 143 -7.53 -25.64 -0.08
N PRO A 144 -7.16 -26.63 -0.93
CA PRO A 144 -7.93 -27.86 -1.07
C PRO A 144 -8.18 -28.57 0.27
N PRO A 145 -9.36 -29.16 0.50
CA PRO A 145 -9.69 -29.86 1.73
C PRO A 145 -8.69 -30.98 2.03
N ARG A 146 -8.26 -31.09 3.30
CA ARG A 146 -7.29 -32.12 3.75
C ARG A 146 -7.92 -33.32 4.44
N GLY A 147 -9.24 -33.30 4.64
CA GLY A 147 -10.00 -34.39 5.26
C GLY A 147 -10.03 -34.38 6.79
N ASP A 148 -9.48 -33.33 7.43
CA ASP A 148 -9.57 -33.07 8.86
C ASP A 148 -10.83 -32.28 9.27
N GLY A 149 -11.64 -31.88 8.28
CA GLY A 149 -12.87 -31.11 8.48
C GLY A 149 -12.63 -29.61 8.69
N ALA A 150 -11.38 -29.16 8.82
CA ALA A 150 -11.05 -27.74 8.90
C ALA A 150 -11.00 -27.12 7.50
N VAL A 151 -11.33 -25.83 7.41
CA VAL A 151 -11.07 -25.04 6.20
C VAL A 151 -9.70 -24.40 6.36
N HIS A 152 -8.79 -24.74 5.44
CA HIS A 152 -7.44 -24.19 5.43
C HIS A 152 -7.36 -22.98 4.54
N LEU A 153 -6.84 -21.88 5.08
CA LEU A 153 -6.49 -20.70 4.32
C LEU A 153 -4.96 -20.56 4.29
N THR A 154 -4.39 -20.45 3.09
CA THR A 154 -2.94 -20.36 2.92
C THR A 154 -2.53 -19.01 2.35
N GLY A 155 -1.41 -18.49 2.83
CA GLY A 155 -0.81 -17.24 2.37
C GLY A 155 0.72 -17.30 2.41
N SER A 156 1.38 -16.37 1.75
CA SER A 156 2.85 -16.30 1.75
C SER A 156 3.36 -14.88 1.63
N GLY A 157 4.49 -14.60 2.28
CA GLY A 157 5.13 -13.29 2.26
C GLY A 157 6.60 -13.36 2.70
N VAL A 158 7.27 -12.22 2.72
CA VAL A 158 8.68 -12.11 3.12
C VAL A 158 8.79 -11.15 4.30
N ALA A 159 9.49 -11.57 5.36
CA ALA A 159 9.74 -10.70 6.50
C ALA A 159 10.81 -9.65 6.15
N PRO A 160 10.67 -8.41 6.68
CA PRO A 160 11.74 -7.42 6.59
C PRO A 160 13.04 -7.95 7.20
N PRO A 161 14.22 -7.61 6.63
CA PRO A 161 15.49 -8.01 7.20
C PRO A 161 15.72 -7.35 8.57
N VAL A 162 16.39 -8.07 9.48
CA VAL A 162 16.77 -7.57 10.79
C VAL A 162 18.28 -7.33 10.82
N ILE A 163 18.71 -6.14 11.23
CA ILE A 163 20.14 -5.84 11.41
C ILE A 163 20.48 -5.98 12.91
N PRO A 164 21.18 -7.04 13.32
CA PRO A 164 21.52 -7.24 14.72
C PRO A 164 22.59 -6.24 15.18
N GLY A 165 22.40 -5.67 16.36
CA GLY A 165 23.27 -4.63 16.94
C GLY A 165 24.39 -5.19 17.80
N SER A 166 24.25 -6.42 18.29
CA SER A 166 25.19 -7.08 19.19
C SER A 166 25.36 -8.55 18.81
N PRO A 167 26.54 -9.14 19.07
CA PRO A 167 26.75 -10.56 18.84
C PRO A 167 25.91 -11.40 19.82
N GLY A 168 25.49 -12.59 19.41
CA GLY A 168 24.73 -13.54 20.22
C GLY A 168 23.56 -14.16 19.48
N GLY A 169 22.55 -14.65 20.21
CA GLY A 169 21.38 -15.29 19.60
C GLY A 169 20.34 -14.26 19.16
N LEU A 170 20.00 -14.24 17.87
CA LEU A 170 18.85 -13.52 17.33
C LEU A 170 17.70 -14.52 17.15
N SER A 171 16.53 -14.27 17.72
CA SER A 171 15.38 -15.18 17.63
C SER A 171 14.10 -14.45 17.24
N TRP A 172 13.28 -15.11 16.43
CA TRP A 172 11.91 -14.68 16.12
C TRP A 172 10.93 -15.52 16.91
N SER A 173 9.94 -14.90 17.52
CA SER A 173 8.84 -15.60 18.18
C SER A 173 7.50 -14.98 17.81
N ALA A 174 6.49 -15.81 17.57
CA ALA A 174 5.12 -15.39 17.32
C ALA A 174 4.19 -15.96 18.39
N GLY A 175 3.13 -15.23 18.69
CA GLY A 175 2.08 -15.70 19.61
C GLY A 175 0.78 -14.95 19.50
N LYS A 176 0.68 -13.95 18.62
CA LYS A 176 -0.55 -13.18 18.37
C LYS A 176 -0.74 -13.00 16.88
N MET A 177 -1.99 -13.01 16.45
CA MET A 177 -2.39 -12.83 15.06
C MET A 177 -3.72 -12.10 15.01
N ASP A 178 -3.87 -11.13 14.13
CA ASP A 178 -5.16 -10.57 13.77
C ASP A 178 -5.61 -11.19 12.44
N LEU A 179 -6.86 -11.65 12.38
CA LEU A 179 -7.40 -12.38 11.26
C LEU A 179 -8.69 -11.72 10.77
N SER A 180 -8.69 -11.28 9.52
CA SER A 180 -9.85 -10.78 8.81
C SER A 180 -10.31 -11.82 7.79
N LEU A 181 -11.61 -12.11 7.77
CA LEU A 181 -12.21 -13.10 6.87
C LEU A 181 -13.31 -12.47 6.02
N VAL A 182 -13.28 -12.77 4.73
CA VAL A 182 -14.25 -12.29 3.73
C VAL A 182 -14.80 -13.45 2.88
N PRO A 183 -16.11 -13.49 2.59
CA PRO A 183 -16.69 -14.42 1.63
C PRO A 183 -16.14 -14.15 0.22
N GLY A 184 -15.64 -15.19 -0.46
CA GLY A 184 -14.87 -15.07 -1.71
C GLY A 184 -15.67 -15.00 -3.01
N ASP A 185 -16.99 -15.18 -2.98
CA ASP A 185 -17.85 -15.18 -4.18
C ASP A 185 -18.69 -13.90 -4.34
N MET A 186 -18.52 -12.90 -3.46
CA MET A 186 -19.24 -11.65 -3.60
C MET A 186 -18.40 -10.67 -4.41
N THR A 187 -18.89 -10.31 -5.60
CA THR A 187 -18.63 -8.97 -6.16
C THR A 187 -18.79 -7.96 -5.02
N PRO A 188 -17.89 -7.01 -4.82
CA PRO A 188 -17.87 -6.13 -3.66
C PRO A 188 -19.14 -5.26 -3.60
N GLU A 189 -20.24 -5.83 -3.13
CA GLU A 189 -21.37 -5.09 -2.61
C GLU A 189 -20.89 -4.42 -1.33
N LYS A 190 -21.24 -3.15 -1.22
CA LYS A 190 -20.58 -2.10 -0.44
C LYS A 190 -20.54 -2.35 1.08
N ASP A 191 -21.18 -3.40 1.60
CA ASP A 191 -21.50 -3.57 3.01
C ASP A 191 -21.40 -5.03 3.54
N ALA A 192 -20.72 -5.96 2.85
CA ALA A 192 -20.47 -7.28 3.44
C ALA A 192 -19.58 -7.14 4.68
N ALA A 193 -20.13 -7.41 5.87
CA ALA A 193 -19.45 -7.24 7.13
C ALA A 193 -18.23 -8.16 7.22
N GLU A 194 -17.04 -7.55 7.17
CA GLU A 194 -15.76 -8.20 7.42
C GLU A 194 -15.73 -8.78 8.85
N LEU A 195 -15.43 -10.09 8.98
CA LEU A 195 -15.29 -10.70 10.30
C LEU A 195 -13.85 -10.56 10.77
N ALA A 196 -13.61 -9.61 11.67
CA ALA A 196 -12.33 -9.41 12.34
C ALA A 196 -12.24 -10.25 13.64
N LEU A 197 -11.11 -10.94 13.80
CA LEU A 197 -10.79 -11.80 14.93
C LEU A 197 -9.41 -11.44 15.49
N HIS A 198 -9.30 -11.36 16.81
CA HIS A 198 -8.02 -11.20 17.52
C HIS A 198 -7.61 -12.53 18.13
N CYS A 199 -6.46 -13.05 17.72
CA CYS A 199 -6.00 -14.39 18.08
C CYS A 199 -4.75 -14.34 18.96
N ALA A 200 -4.73 -15.16 20.01
CA ALA A 200 -3.58 -15.30 20.90
C ALA A 200 -3.27 -16.77 21.20
N ALA A 201 -2.00 -17.15 21.15
CA ALA A 201 -1.50 -18.42 21.64
C ALA A 201 -1.41 -18.41 23.17
N GLU A 202 -1.55 -19.57 23.81
CA GLU A 202 -1.27 -19.72 25.25
C GLU A 202 0.17 -19.29 25.59
N LYS A 203 1.11 -19.59 24.68
CA LYS A 203 2.54 -19.26 24.80
C LYS A 203 3.09 -18.88 23.44
N GLU A 204 3.95 -17.87 23.41
CA GLU A 204 4.74 -17.54 22.22
C GLU A 204 5.60 -18.75 21.80
N ARG A 205 5.68 -18.99 20.49
CA ARG A 205 6.54 -20.01 19.89
C ARG A 205 7.70 -19.36 19.18
N VAL A 206 8.90 -19.89 19.42
CA VAL A 206 10.10 -19.48 18.70
C VAL A 206 10.04 -20.06 17.29
N LEU A 207 9.98 -19.18 16.30
CA LEU A 207 9.96 -19.50 14.88
C LEU A 207 11.35 -19.77 14.30
N GLY A 208 12.40 -19.38 15.01
CA GLY A 208 13.76 -19.65 14.61
C GLY A 208 14.80 -18.85 15.38
N THR A 209 16.04 -19.32 15.32
CA THR A 209 17.19 -18.69 15.99
C THR A 209 18.40 -18.66 15.07
N VAL A 210 19.08 -17.52 15.00
CA VAL A 210 20.33 -17.29 14.26
C VAL A 210 21.44 -16.97 15.25
N ARG A 211 22.62 -17.55 15.06
CA ARG A 211 23.81 -17.11 15.80
C ARG A 211 24.45 -15.92 15.09
N VAL A 212 24.45 -14.77 15.73
CA VAL A 212 25.10 -13.55 15.25
C VAL A 212 26.52 -13.50 15.78
N GLY A 213 27.50 -13.61 14.88
CA GLY A 213 28.91 -13.43 15.19
C GLY A 213 29.29 -11.95 15.30
N PRO A 214 30.39 -11.63 16.03
CA PRO A 214 30.94 -10.28 16.01
C PRO A 214 31.33 -9.90 14.58
N ARG A 215 31.28 -8.60 14.27
CA ARG A 215 31.80 -8.09 13.00
C ARG A 215 33.26 -8.52 12.88
N SER A 216 33.56 -9.43 11.96
CA SER A 216 34.93 -9.90 11.75
C SER A 216 35.82 -8.69 11.49
N GLY A 217 36.81 -8.50 12.36
CA GLY A 217 37.63 -7.30 12.42
C GLY A 217 38.32 -7.01 11.09
N ALA A 218 38.32 -5.73 10.72
CA ALA A 218 39.12 -5.08 9.69
C ALA A 218 39.82 -6.00 8.69
N ALA A 219 39.21 -6.15 7.51
CA ALA A 219 39.97 -6.54 6.33
C ALA A 219 41.18 -5.60 6.19
N THR A 220 42.35 -6.21 6.02
CA THR A 220 43.63 -5.53 5.80
C THR A 220 43.47 -4.40 4.77
N PRO A 221 43.95 -3.16 5.03
CA PRO A 221 43.87 -2.07 4.08
C PRO A 221 44.64 -2.45 2.80
N GLY A 222 43.94 -2.68 1.68
CA GLY A 222 44.61 -2.96 0.41
C GLY A 222 43.79 -3.61 -0.70
N ALA A 223 42.65 -4.25 -0.40
CA ALA A 223 41.79 -4.81 -1.44
C ALA A 223 40.49 -3.99 -1.57
N PRO A 224 40.20 -3.38 -2.74
CA PRO A 224 38.98 -2.61 -2.95
C PRO A 224 37.78 -3.55 -2.90
N SER A 225 37.18 -3.65 -1.72
CA SER A 225 35.99 -4.45 -1.44
C SER A 225 34.81 -3.51 -1.55
N VAL A 226 34.24 -3.38 -2.75
CA VAL A 226 32.99 -2.63 -2.94
C VAL A 226 31.86 -3.44 -2.31
N PRO A 227 31.11 -2.90 -1.33
CA PRO A 227 29.97 -3.60 -0.75
C PRO A 227 28.83 -3.70 -1.78
N THR A 228 28.49 -4.91 -2.21
CA THR A 228 27.46 -5.19 -3.23
C THR A 228 26.13 -5.71 -2.66
N GLY A 229 25.82 -5.36 -1.40
CA GLY A 229 24.60 -5.78 -0.70
C GLY A 229 23.45 -4.77 -0.71
N GLN A 230 23.68 -3.52 -1.08
CA GLN A 230 22.60 -2.58 -1.38
C GLN A 230 22.18 -2.77 -2.84
N ALA A 231 20.88 -2.69 -3.12
CA ALA A 231 20.42 -2.40 -4.47
C ALA A 231 21.31 -1.28 -5.01
N ALA A 232 21.99 -1.53 -6.13
CA ALA A 232 22.92 -0.56 -6.68
C ALA A 232 22.23 0.80 -6.66
N ALA A 233 22.85 1.79 -6.00
CA ALA A 233 22.35 3.15 -6.03
C ALA A 233 22.02 3.45 -7.49
N ALA A 234 20.77 3.83 -7.75
CA ALA A 234 20.31 4.11 -9.10
C ALA A 234 21.38 5.00 -9.75
N PRO A 235 21.96 4.62 -10.91
CA PRO A 235 22.92 5.47 -11.58
C PRO A 235 22.35 6.88 -11.62
N GLU A 236 23.20 7.88 -11.36
CA GLU A 236 22.87 9.31 -11.46
C GLU A 236 22.50 9.62 -12.92
N GLY A 237 21.29 9.22 -13.32
CA GLY A 237 20.75 9.34 -14.64
C GLY A 237 19.70 10.44 -14.61
N LEU A 238 19.92 11.47 -15.42
CA LEU A 238 18.86 12.36 -15.88
C LEU A 238 17.77 11.49 -16.49
N CYS A 239 16.52 11.81 -16.19
CA CYS A 239 15.36 11.10 -16.71
C CYS A 239 15.44 10.97 -18.24
N GLU A 240 15.13 9.78 -18.75
CA GLU A 240 15.22 9.53 -20.19
C GLU A 240 14.36 10.54 -20.95
N LYS A 241 14.98 11.33 -21.82
CA LYS A 241 14.28 12.29 -22.65
C LYS A 241 13.55 11.56 -23.77
N ILE A 242 12.23 11.59 -23.74
CA ILE A 242 11.39 11.15 -24.87
C ILE A 242 11.03 12.34 -25.77
N PRO A 243 10.79 12.12 -27.08
CA PRO A 243 10.37 13.16 -28.01
C PRO A 243 9.14 13.94 -27.53
N GLY A 244 9.02 15.17 -28.01
CA GLY A 244 7.84 16.01 -27.78
C GLY A 244 6.57 15.35 -28.32
N ALA A 245 5.41 15.68 -27.75
CA ALA A 245 4.13 15.17 -28.21
C ALA A 245 3.95 15.44 -29.72
N GLY A 246 3.52 14.43 -30.47
CA GLY A 246 3.32 14.52 -31.92
C GLY A 246 4.59 14.50 -32.79
N THR A 247 5.79 14.46 -32.20
CA THR A 247 7.07 14.47 -32.96
C THR A 247 7.45 13.08 -33.47
N ASP A 248 7.22 12.03 -32.69
CA ASP A 248 7.50 10.64 -33.06
C ASP A 248 6.26 9.78 -32.73
N PRO A 249 5.63 9.11 -33.72
CA PRO A 249 4.43 8.31 -33.49
C PRO A 249 4.65 7.14 -32.52
N ARG A 250 5.90 6.72 -32.29
CA ARG A 250 6.22 5.68 -31.29
C ARG A 250 6.01 6.15 -29.85
N TYR A 251 5.99 7.46 -29.63
CA TYR A 251 5.80 8.11 -28.33
C TYR A 251 4.53 8.95 -28.39
N ALA A 252 3.37 8.27 -28.37
CA ALA A 252 2.05 8.87 -28.39
C ALA A 252 1.10 8.08 -27.47
N ILE A 253 -0.17 8.49 -27.35
CA ILE A 253 -1.19 7.61 -26.76
C ILE A 253 -1.31 6.35 -27.64
N ASN A 254 -1.32 5.18 -27.00
CA ASN A 254 -1.43 3.90 -27.66
C ASN A 254 -2.90 3.59 -27.98
N GLY A 255 -3.22 3.42 -29.26
CA GLY A 255 -4.58 3.18 -29.75
C GLY A 255 -5.06 1.73 -29.64
N ASP A 256 -4.28 0.81 -29.06
CA ASP A 256 -4.74 -0.56 -28.80
C ASP A 256 -5.96 -0.58 -27.88
N SER A 257 -6.98 -1.36 -28.22
CA SER A 257 -8.26 -1.33 -27.52
C SER A 257 -8.12 -1.64 -26.02
N LYS A 258 -7.26 -2.60 -25.65
CA LYS A 258 -7.06 -2.97 -24.23
C LYS A 258 -6.39 -1.87 -23.42
N LEU A 259 -5.54 -1.06 -24.06
CA LEU A 259 -4.92 0.10 -23.42
C LEU A 259 -5.88 1.30 -23.35
N MET A 260 -6.85 1.37 -24.25
CA MET A 260 -7.86 2.43 -24.28
C MET A 260 -8.99 2.22 -23.25
N GLU A 261 -9.23 0.99 -22.79
CA GLU A 261 -10.21 0.66 -21.75
C GLU A 261 -10.07 1.52 -20.48
N ILE A 262 -8.85 1.97 -20.14
CA ILE A 262 -8.64 2.85 -18.98
C ILE A 262 -9.39 4.17 -19.09
N TYR A 263 -9.65 4.66 -20.31
CA TYR A 263 -10.38 5.90 -20.59
C TYR A 263 -11.90 5.72 -20.63
N GLU A 264 -12.37 4.47 -20.67
CA GLU A 264 -13.80 4.13 -20.73
C GLU A 264 -14.40 3.89 -19.34
N SER A 265 -13.57 3.47 -18.37
CA SER A 265 -13.99 3.14 -17.01
C SER A 265 -13.17 3.89 -15.95
N PRO A 266 -13.82 4.62 -15.02
CA PRO A 266 -15.25 4.99 -15.03
C PRO A 266 -15.57 5.90 -16.23
N SER A 267 -16.84 5.95 -16.61
CA SER A 267 -17.31 6.80 -17.70
C SER A 267 -17.11 8.27 -17.36
N THR A 268 -16.60 9.02 -18.33
CA THR A 268 -16.47 10.47 -18.24
C THR A 268 -17.87 11.12 -18.22
N PRO A 269 -18.17 12.05 -17.29
CA PRO A 269 -19.44 12.78 -17.29
C PRO A 269 -19.66 13.60 -18.58
N ASP A 270 -20.92 13.87 -18.90
CA ASP A 270 -21.26 14.78 -20.00
C ASP A 270 -20.89 16.25 -19.66
N GLY A 271 -20.76 17.08 -20.69
CA GLY A 271 -20.54 18.53 -20.53
C GLY A 271 -19.10 18.95 -20.19
N LEU A 272 -18.13 18.05 -20.35
CA LEU A 272 -16.71 18.41 -20.25
C LEU A 272 -16.22 19.13 -21.51
N MET A 273 -15.32 20.08 -21.29
CA MET A 273 -14.52 20.68 -22.34
C MET A 273 -13.25 19.85 -22.53
N GLU A 274 -13.02 19.44 -23.77
CA GLU A 274 -11.77 18.82 -24.17
C GLU A 274 -10.75 19.89 -24.56
N ILE A 275 -9.60 19.87 -23.89
CA ILE A 275 -8.54 20.88 -24.02
C ILE A 275 -7.26 20.13 -24.42
N PRO A 276 -6.78 20.28 -25.67
CA PRO A 276 -5.48 19.78 -26.08
C PRO A 276 -4.38 20.41 -25.21
N ALA A 277 -3.42 19.60 -24.77
CA ALA A 277 -2.34 20.04 -23.92
C ALA A 277 -0.98 19.64 -24.52
N PRO A 278 0.10 20.40 -24.24
CA PRO A 278 1.40 20.20 -24.88
C PRO A 278 2.09 18.89 -24.49
N GLY A 279 1.62 18.22 -23.43
CA GLY A 279 2.27 17.03 -22.87
C GLY A 279 3.56 17.40 -22.17
N THR A 280 3.49 17.94 -20.95
CA THR A 280 4.68 18.20 -20.13
C THR A 280 5.41 16.89 -19.82
N LEU A 281 6.74 16.92 -19.88
CA LEU A 281 7.58 15.78 -19.57
C LEU A 281 7.84 15.70 -18.06
N TYR A 282 7.38 14.61 -17.45
CA TYR A 282 7.61 14.30 -16.05
C TYR A 282 8.48 13.06 -15.89
N CYS A 283 9.17 13.03 -14.75
CA CYS A 283 9.94 11.90 -14.29
C CYS A 283 9.43 11.44 -12.94
N VAL A 284 9.14 10.13 -12.84
CA VAL A 284 8.52 9.55 -11.66
C VAL A 284 9.31 8.32 -11.24
N LYS A 285 9.92 8.37 -10.06
CA LYS A 285 10.52 7.17 -9.44
C LYS A 285 9.51 6.48 -8.56
N ALA A 286 9.50 5.15 -8.57
CA ALA A 286 8.72 4.38 -7.63
C ALA A 286 9.52 3.18 -7.13
N THR A 287 9.21 2.76 -5.91
CA THR A 287 9.80 1.56 -5.30
C THR A 287 8.71 0.75 -4.63
N GLY A 288 8.87 -0.56 -4.62
CA GLY A 288 7.81 -1.45 -4.17
C GLY A 288 8.22 -2.91 -4.20
N PHE A 289 7.21 -3.77 -4.28
CA PHE A 289 7.36 -5.21 -4.38
C PHE A 289 6.44 -5.79 -5.44
N VAL A 290 6.87 -6.86 -6.08
CA VAL A 290 6.05 -7.74 -6.92
C VAL A 290 6.04 -9.12 -6.28
N ASN A 291 4.87 -9.67 -6.01
CA ASN A 291 4.79 -11.06 -5.56
C ASN A 291 4.94 -12.01 -6.76
N ILE A 292 5.45 -13.20 -6.51
CA ILE A 292 5.46 -14.32 -7.45
C ILE A 292 4.57 -15.39 -6.86
N LYS A 293 3.28 -15.39 -7.22
CA LYS A 293 2.25 -16.27 -6.62
C LYS A 293 2.68 -17.73 -6.61
N LYS A 294 3.29 -18.18 -7.71
CA LYS A 294 3.74 -19.57 -7.89
C LYS A 294 4.77 -20.03 -6.87
N THR A 295 5.62 -19.13 -6.39
CA THR A 295 6.69 -19.46 -5.44
C THR A 295 6.45 -18.89 -4.05
N GLY A 296 5.43 -18.05 -3.90
CA GLY A 296 5.09 -17.34 -2.67
C GLY A 296 6.09 -16.26 -2.27
N ASN A 297 7.00 -15.87 -3.17
CA ASN A 297 8.07 -14.91 -2.89
C ASN A 297 7.61 -13.48 -3.21
N ALA A 298 8.19 -12.49 -2.53
CA ALA A 298 8.06 -11.08 -2.89
C ALA A 298 9.42 -10.54 -3.35
N ILE A 299 9.43 -9.84 -4.48
CA ILE A 299 10.63 -9.31 -5.12
C ILE A 299 10.58 -7.78 -5.02
N PRO A 300 11.59 -7.13 -4.42
CA PRO A 300 11.66 -5.67 -4.45
C PRO A 300 11.81 -5.20 -5.90
N VAL A 301 11.10 -4.13 -6.24
CA VAL A 301 11.19 -3.48 -7.54
C VAL A 301 11.47 -1.99 -7.34
N ALA A 302 12.33 -1.45 -8.20
CA ALA A 302 12.51 -0.02 -8.37
C ALA A 302 12.28 0.30 -9.83
N LEU A 303 11.56 1.39 -10.09
CA LEU A 303 11.18 1.81 -11.43
C LEU A 303 11.32 3.31 -11.58
N GLU A 304 11.55 3.70 -12.83
CA GLU A 304 11.54 5.07 -13.30
C GLU A 304 10.60 5.12 -14.50
N ASN A 305 9.62 6.01 -14.43
CA ASN A 305 8.75 6.29 -15.56
C ASN A 305 9.09 7.65 -16.11
N THR A 306 9.27 7.70 -17.43
CA THR A 306 9.18 8.94 -18.18
C THR A 306 7.73 9.10 -18.64
N VAL A 307 7.07 10.13 -18.15
CA VAL A 307 5.64 10.39 -18.37
C VAL A 307 5.50 11.65 -19.22
N ARG A 308 4.59 11.65 -20.19
CA ARG A 308 4.16 12.86 -20.87
C ARG A 308 2.67 13.10 -20.62
N ALA A 309 2.38 14.15 -19.85
CA ALA A 309 1.02 14.49 -19.42
C ALA A 309 0.92 15.99 -19.08
N PRO A 310 -0.27 16.60 -19.11
CA PRO A 310 -1.40 16.16 -19.90
C PRO A 310 -1.11 16.36 -21.40
N THR A 311 -1.48 15.40 -22.24
CA THR A 311 -1.57 15.60 -23.70
C THR A 311 -3.01 15.93 -24.11
N LEU A 312 -3.97 15.52 -23.30
CA LEU A 312 -5.37 15.90 -23.37
C LEU A 312 -5.87 16.14 -21.95
N GLN A 313 -6.63 17.20 -21.76
CA GLN A 313 -7.37 17.46 -20.53
C GLN A 313 -8.85 17.43 -20.85
N GLN A 314 -9.65 16.84 -19.97
CA GLN A 314 -11.10 17.00 -19.98
C GLN A 314 -11.50 17.66 -18.66
N SER A 315 -12.09 18.84 -18.75
CA SER A 315 -12.40 19.65 -17.58
C SER A 315 -13.86 20.07 -17.63
N GLY A 316 -14.53 20.01 -16.49
CA GLY A 316 -15.78 20.73 -16.31
C GLY A 316 -15.54 22.23 -16.45
N ASN A 317 -16.59 22.94 -16.85
CA ASN A 317 -16.60 24.40 -16.78
C ASN A 317 -16.68 24.81 -15.30
N VAL A 318 -15.74 25.64 -14.83
CA VAL A 318 -15.69 26.10 -13.43
C VAL A 318 -16.95 26.86 -12.97
N PHE A 319 -17.77 27.35 -13.89
CA PHE A 319 -19.00 28.09 -13.59
C PHE A 319 -20.25 27.22 -13.53
N PHE A 320 -20.38 26.23 -14.42
CA PHE A 320 -21.62 25.47 -14.61
C PHE A 320 -21.43 23.99 -14.96
N GLY A 321 -20.18 23.54 -15.09
CA GLY A 321 -19.86 22.17 -15.47
C GLY A 321 -19.73 21.25 -14.26
N PRO A 322 -19.54 19.95 -14.52
CA PRO A 322 -19.27 18.99 -13.45
C PRO A 322 -17.96 19.32 -12.73
N ASN A 323 -17.85 18.98 -11.44
CA ASN A 323 -16.62 19.07 -10.64
C ASN A 323 -15.64 17.94 -11.02
N TYR A 324 -15.23 17.92 -12.28
CA TYR A 324 -14.50 16.81 -12.85
C TYR A 324 -13.32 17.31 -13.65
N TYR A 325 -12.16 16.74 -13.39
CA TYR A 325 -10.92 17.02 -14.08
C TYR A 325 -10.22 15.72 -14.42
N GLU A 326 -9.95 15.51 -15.69
CA GLU A 326 -9.28 14.33 -16.20
C GLU A 326 -8.07 14.71 -17.03
N VAL A 327 -6.95 14.08 -16.71
CA VAL A 327 -5.69 14.19 -17.44
C VAL A 327 -5.43 12.90 -18.16
N ARG A 328 -5.14 12.98 -19.47
CA ARG A 328 -4.66 11.86 -20.26
C ARG A 328 -3.23 12.11 -20.70
N GLY A 329 -2.48 11.03 -20.81
CA GLY A 329 -1.10 11.07 -21.23
C GLY A 329 -0.59 9.69 -21.60
N TYR A 330 0.72 9.60 -21.73
CA TYR A 330 1.40 8.35 -22.01
C TYR A 330 2.71 8.27 -21.26
N PHE A 331 3.23 7.06 -21.10
CA PHE A 331 4.47 6.85 -20.36
C PHE A 331 5.32 5.73 -20.96
N VAL A 332 6.60 5.78 -20.65
CA VAL A 332 7.56 4.70 -20.88
C VAL A 332 8.05 4.26 -19.52
N ASN A 333 7.88 2.98 -19.21
CA ASN A 333 8.36 2.39 -17.97
C ASN A 333 9.76 1.81 -18.17
N GLN A 334 10.64 2.10 -17.21
CA GLN A 334 11.92 1.43 -17.04
C GLN A 334 12.01 0.88 -15.63
N THR A 335 12.37 -0.40 -15.49
CA THR A 335 12.73 -0.96 -14.18
C THR A 335 14.23 -1.01 -14.02
N TYR A 336 14.67 -0.74 -12.78
CA TYR A 336 16.05 -0.95 -12.39
C TYR A 336 16.30 -2.45 -12.26
N PRO A 337 17.41 -2.96 -12.83
CA PRO A 337 17.78 -4.37 -12.70
C PRO A 337 17.95 -4.72 -11.22
N THR A 338 16.95 -5.38 -10.64
CA THR A 338 16.96 -5.73 -9.22
C THR A 338 17.22 -7.23 -9.11
N PRO A 339 18.33 -7.65 -8.48
CA PRO A 339 18.56 -9.06 -8.24
C PRO A 339 17.52 -9.60 -7.27
N ALA A 340 16.79 -10.62 -7.71
CA ALA A 340 15.82 -11.34 -6.91
C ALA A 340 16.29 -12.77 -6.69
N THR A 341 16.12 -13.27 -5.47
CA THR A 341 16.31 -14.70 -5.19
C THR A 341 14.94 -15.34 -5.12
N VAL A 342 14.70 -16.33 -5.97
CA VAL A 342 13.47 -17.12 -6.00
C VAL A 342 13.84 -18.55 -5.62
N LEU A 343 13.19 -19.10 -4.61
CA LEU A 343 13.36 -20.50 -4.22
C LEU A 343 12.70 -21.39 -5.28
N GLY A 344 13.49 -21.85 -6.25
CA GLY A 344 13.03 -22.81 -7.25
C GLY A 344 12.83 -24.19 -6.62
N PHE A 345 11.61 -24.72 -6.71
CA PHE A 345 11.24 -26.10 -6.37
C PHE A 345 11.75 -26.64 -5.02
N GLY A 346 12.06 -25.78 -4.04
CA GLY A 346 12.39 -26.18 -2.67
C GLY A 346 13.78 -26.79 -2.45
N PHE A 347 14.68 -26.84 -3.45
CA PHE A 347 15.97 -27.52 -3.29
C PHE A 347 17.21 -26.67 -3.63
N MET A 348 17.07 -25.55 -4.36
CA MET A 348 18.21 -24.72 -4.79
C MET A 348 17.83 -23.23 -4.88
N PRO A 349 18.57 -22.31 -4.24
CA PRO A 349 18.42 -20.87 -4.48
C PRO A 349 18.75 -20.50 -5.93
N THR A 350 17.80 -19.91 -6.63
CA THR A 350 18.00 -19.33 -7.96
C THR A 350 17.96 -17.82 -7.84
N ARG A 351 19.05 -17.15 -8.21
CA ARG A 351 19.09 -15.69 -8.28
C ARG A 351 18.93 -15.27 -9.73
N ALA A 352 18.04 -14.34 -10.02
CA ALA A 352 17.88 -13.77 -11.34
C ALA A 352 17.78 -12.26 -11.27
N VAL A 353 18.39 -11.57 -12.23
CA VAL A 353 18.18 -10.15 -12.47
C VAL A 353 17.24 -10.04 -13.65
N ALA A 354 16.06 -9.48 -13.42
CA ALA A 354 15.08 -9.23 -14.46
C ALA A 354 14.86 -7.72 -14.63
N LYS A 355 14.46 -7.33 -15.83
CA LYS A 355 13.93 -6.01 -16.13
C LYS A 355 12.70 -6.12 -17.00
N THR A 356 11.73 -5.23 -16.77
CA THR A 356 10.65 -4.93 -17.70
C THR A 356 11.20 -4.14 -18.87
N VAL A 357 10.71 -4.46 -20.06
CA VAL A 357 11.00 -3.73 -21.29
C VAL A 357 9.65 -3.34 -21.91
N PRO A 358 9.40 -2.05 -22.16
CA PRO A 358 8.20 -1.61 -22.83
C PRO A 358 8.14 -2.22 -24.23
N THR A 359 6.95 -2.61 -24.67
CA THR A 359 6.76 -3.24 -25.97
C THR A 359 5.47 -2.74 -26.61
N ARG A 360 5.35 -2.94 -27.93
CA ARG A 360 4.13 -2.58 -28.65
C ARG A 360 3.02 -3.57 -28.34
N ALA A 361 1.79 -3.17 -28.63
CA ALA A 361 0.67 -4.09 -28.57
C ALA A 361 0.89 -5.32 -29.48
N PRO A 362 0.40 -6.51 -29.11
CA PRO A 362 0.45 -7.68 -29.97
C PRO A 362 -0.17 -7.39 -31.35
N GLY A 363 0.59 -7.62 -32.42
CA GLY A 363 0.15 -7.37 -33.80
C GLY A 363 0.41 -5.96 -34.32
N ALA A 364 0.90 -5.05 -33.48
CA ALA A 364 1.26 -3.69 -33.88
C ALA A 364 2.50 -3.65 -34.80
N GLY A 365 2.48 -2.75 -35.78
CA GLY A 365 3.57 -2.47 -36.71
C GLY A 365 4.74 -1.72 -36.07
N GLU A 366 5.85 -1.61 -36.80
CA GLU A 366 7.10 -1.03 -36.28
C GLU A 366 6.98 0.45 -35.86
N LYS A 367 6.07 1.19 -36.50
CA LYS A 367 5.82 2.61 -36.24
C LYS A 367 4.79 2.87 -35.14
N ASP A 368 4.12 1.82 -34.66
CA ASP A 368 3.08 1.97 -33.64
C ASP A 368 3.68 2.28 -32.27
N PRO A 369 2.90 2.91 -31.38
CA PRO A 369 3.36 3.31 -30.05
C PRO A 369 3.93 2.16 -29.22
N ILE A 370 5.06 2.41 -28.56
CA ILE A 370 5.67 1.51 -27.55
C ILE A 370 5.29 1.91 -26.11
N THR A 371 4.55 3.01 -25.99
CA THR A 371 4.15 3.65 -24.75
C THR A 371 2.93 2.98 -24.13
N GLY A 372 2.81 3.13 -22.81
CA GLY A 372 1.57 2.90 -22.08
C GLY A 372 0.67 4.13 -22.05
N ASN A 373 -0.60 3.91 -21.75
CA ASN A 373 -1.61 4.95 -21.57
C ASN A 373 -1.77 5.30 -20.09
N LEU A 374 -1.99 6.58 -19.81
CA LEU A 374 -2.15 7.12 -18.47
C LEU A 374 -3.44 7.94 -18.39
N ARG A 375 -4.21 7.74 -17.33
CA ARG A 375 -5.39 8.54 -17.00
C ARG A 375 -5.35 8.94 -15.52
N ALA A 376 -5.52 10.21 -15.21
CA ALA A 376 -5.77 10.68 -13.85
C ALA A 376 -7.16 11.31 -13.79
N ILE A 377 -7.98 10.92 -12.83
CA ILE A 377 -9.33 11.45 -12.60
C ILE A 377 -9.35 12.11 -11.23
N GLN A 378 -9.76 13.37 -11.18
CA GLN A 378 -9.77 14.20 -9.99
C GLN A 378 -10.99 15.12 -9.95
N MET A 379 -11.24 15.70 -8.78
CA MET A 379 -12.11 16.87 -8.68
C MET A 379 -11.41 18.07 -9.32
N LEU A 380 -12.16 18.86 -10.07
CA LEU A 380 -11.68 20.13 -10.62
C LEU A 380 -11.31 21.11 -9.51
N ASP A 381 -12.17 21.20 -8.50
CA ASP A 381 -11.94 21.96 -7.30
C ASP A 381 -12.46 21.16 -6.09
N PRO A 382 -11.58 20.74 -5.15
CA PRO A 382 -12.00 19.96 -3.99
C PRO A 382 -12.91 20.74 -3.03
N TYR A 383 -12.96 22.06 -3.14
CA TYR A 383 -13.75 22.96 -2.29
C TYR A 383 -15.02 23.49 -2.98
N SER A 384 -15.24 23.13 -4.24
CA SER A 384 -16.42 23.56 -4.97
C SER A 384 -17.62 22.63 -4.78
N ALA A 385 -18.81 23.23 -4.69
CA ALA A 385 -20.10 22.56 -4.62
C ALA A 385 -20.61 22.08 -5.99
N LEU A 386 -19.81 22.20 -7.05
CA LEU A 386 -20.16 21.70 -8.38
C LEU A 386 -20.52 20.19 -8.34
N GLU A 387 -21.55 19.83 -9.12
CA GLU A 387 -22.12 18.47 -9.19
C GLU A 387 -21.19 17.48 -9.91
N ASN A 388 -21.54 16.18 -9.89
CA ASN A 388 -20.81 15.12 -10.62
C ASN A 388 -19.31 15.05 -10.31
N ALA A 389 -18.92 15.40 -9.08
CA ALA A 389 -17.60 15.14 -8.57
C ALA A 389 -17.31 13.64 -8.58
N PRO A 390 -16.12 13.17 -9.01
CA PRO A 390 -15.79 11.76 -8.90
C PRO A 390 -15.82 11.34 -7.42
N GLU A 391 -16.58 10.29 -7.09
CA GLU A 391 -16.63 9.76 -5.72
C GLU A 391 -15.24 9.33 -5.24
N ARG A 392 -14.44 8.78 -6.17
CA ARG A 392 -13.08 8.29 -5.99
C ARG A 392 -12.19 8.91 -7.05
N GLN A 393 -11.16 9.62 -6.60
CA GLN A 393 -10.08 10.07 -7.47
C GLN A 393 -9.09 8.93 -7.67
N GLU A 394 -8.56 8.80 -8.87
CA GLU A 394 -7.71 7.68 -9.23
C GLU A 394 -6.72 8.00 -10.35
N LEU A 395 -5.61 7.28 -10.32
CA LEU A 395 -4.64 7.21 -11.41
C LEU A 395 -4.73 5.82 -12.02
N ARG A 396 -4.86 5.70 -13.34
CA ARG A 396 -4.79 4.44 -14.06
C ARG A 396 -3.66 4.49 -15.07
N ALA A 397 -2.91 3.40 -15.16
CA ALA A 397 -1.81 3.25 -16.10
C ALA A 397 -1.89 1.85 -16.71
N SER A 398 -1.81 1.75 -18.03
CA SER A 398 -1.80 0.47 -18.72
C SER A 398 -0.74 0.45 -19.80
N ALA A 399 0.01 -0.64 -19.93
CA ALA A 399 1.07 -0.79 -20.92
C ALA A 399 1.27 -2.26 -21.31
N TYR A 400 1.79 -2.51 -22.51
CA TYR A 400 2.38 -3.81 -22.81
C TYR A 400 3.85 -3.83 -22.40
N VAL A 401 4.22 -4.87 -21.66
CA VAL A 401 5.60 -5.08 -21.22
C VAL A 401 6.07 -6.50 -21.52
N ARG A 402 7.38 -6.68 -21.58
CA ARG A 402 8.03 -8.00 -21.52
C ARG A 402 8.95 -8.05 -20.31
N VAL A 403 9.04 -9.20 -19.67
CA VAL A 403 10.08 -9.44 -18.67
C VAL A 403 11.29 -10.05 -19.38
N LYS A 404 12.42 -9.34 -19.35
CA LYS A 404 13.71 -9.83 -19.87
C LYS A 404 14.59 -10.23 -18.70
N ALA A 405 15.06 -11.48 -18.68
CA ALA A 405 16.08 -11.90 -17.74
C ALA A 405 17.45 -11.46 -18.28
N GLY A 406 18.21 -10.74 -17.44
CA GLY A 406 19.53 -10.20 -17.77
C GLY A 406 20.67 -11.10 -17.32
N SER A 407 20.57 -11.62 -16.10
CA SER A 407 21.50 -12.63 -15.57
C SER A 407 20.74 -13.61 -14.68
N ALA A 408 21.25 -14.83 -14.60
CA ALA A 408 20.73 -15.84 -13.69
C ALA A 408 21.90 -16.62 -13.08
N GLU A 409 21.73 -17.05 -11.84
CA GLU A 409 22.65 -17.89 -11.10
C GLU A 409 21.84 -18.99 -10.40
N VAL A 410 22.34 -20.22 -10.42
CA VAL A 410 21.79 -21.32 -9.61
C VAL A 410 22.87 -21.77 -8.64
N ASN A 411 22.58 -21.69 -7.34
CA ASN A 411 23.57 -21.91 -6.28
C ASN A 411 24.85 -21.07 -6.45
N GLY A 412 24.71 -19.83 -6.93
CA GLY A 412 25.82 -18.92 -7.19
C GLY A 412 26.64 -19.22 -8.47
N VAL A 413 26.27 -20.23 -9.26
CA VAL A 413 26.87 -20.50 -10.56
C VAL A 413 26.11 -19.74 -11.64
N PRO A 414 26.74 -18.79 -12.36
CA PRO A 414 26.11 -18.07 -13.45
C PRO A 414 25.63 -19.01 -14.55
N ILE A 415 24.40 -18.82 -15.01
CA ILE A 415 23.82 -19.50 -16.16
C ILE A 415 23.88 -18.55 -17.34
N ALA A 416 24.47 -19.01 -18.44
CA ALA A 416 24.47 -18.27 -19.70
C ALA A 416 23.04 -18.17 -20.24
N LEU A 417 22.47 -16.96 -20.16
CA LEU A 417 21.17 -16.65 -20.74
C LEU A 417 21.31 -16.32 -22.23
N GLY A 418 20.38 -16.78 -23.05
CA GLY A 418 20.27 -16.33 -24.43
C GLY A 418 19.89 -14.85 -24.52
N ASP A 419 20.36 -14.15 -25.56
CA ASP A 419 20.09 -12.70 -25.77
C ASP A 419 18.61 -12.35 -25.85
N LYS A 420 17.80 -13.35 -26.21
CA LYS A 420 16.35 -13.28 -26.37
C LYS A 420 15.59 -13.84 -25.16
N CYS A 421 16.25 -14.04 -24.02
CA CYS A 421 15.60 -14.56 -22.82
C CYS A 421 14.53 -13.60 -22.27
N MET A 422 13.30 -13.76 -22.75
CA MET A 422 12.19 -12.88 -22.40
C MET A 422 10.84 -13.57 -22.51
N THR A 423 9.84 -12.98 -21.87
CA THR A 423 8.43 -13.38 -22.02
C THR A 423 7.84 -12.86 -23.33
N SER A 424 6.69 -13.39 -23.73
CA SER A 424 5.81 -12.70 -24.68
C SER A 424 5.32 -11.36 -24.08
N PRO A 425 4.83 -10.42 -24.92
CA PRO A 425 4.13 -9.24 -24.42
C PRO A 425 3.00 -9.64 -23.47
N THR A 426 2.89 -8.92 -22.36
CA THR A 426 1.77 -9.03 -21.42
C THR A 426 1.21 -7.66 -21.13
N LEU A 427 -0.10 -7.61 -20.86
CA LEU A 427 -0.77 -6.40 -20.42
C LEU A 427 -0.45 -6.17 -18.94
N PHE A 428 0.14 -5.03 -18.64
CA PHE A 428 0.32 -4.52 -17.30
C PHE A 428 -0.71 -3.42 -17.09
N SER A 429 -1.61 -3.59 -16.11
CA SER A 429 -2.58 -2.58 -15.71
C SER A 429 -2.37 -2.27 -14.23
N ALA A 430 -2.32 -0.98 -13.90
CA ALA A 430 -2.11 -0.52 -12.55
C ALA A 430 -3.03 0.66 -12.22
N GLN A 431 -3.41 0.75 -10.95
CA GLN A 431 -4.27 1.78 -10.42
C GLN A 431 -3.70 2.38 -9.13
N GLY A 432 -3.92 3.67 -8.93
CA GLY A 432 -3.62 4.40 -7.71
C GLY A 432 -4.86 5.09 -7.18
N PHE A 433 -5.06 5.05 -5.87
CA PHE A 433 -6.13 5.79 -5.22
C PHE A 433 -5.61 7.17 -4.82
N LEU A 434 -6.29 8.23 -5.27
CA LEU A 434 -5.94 9.62 -5.01
C LEU A 434 -6.85 10.29 -3.99
N GLY A 435 -7.65 9.51 -3.24
CA GLY A 435 -8.54 10.05 -2.22
C GLY A 435 -9.98 10.23 -2.70
N THR A 436 -10.80 10.71 -1.77
CA THR A 436 -12.18 11.16 -1.97
C THR A 436 -12.33 12.52 -1.31
N ARG A 437 -13.46 13.20 -1.52
CA ARG A 437 -13.78 14.43 -0.79
C ARG A 437 -13.69 14.25 0.74
N ARG A 438 -14.10 13.09 1.26
CA ARG A 438 -14.06 12.78 2.71
C ARG A 438 -12.69 12.37 3.22
N SER A 439 -11.96 11.56 2.45
CA SER A 439 -10.64 11.06 2.88
C SER A 439 -9.49 12.04 2.66
N GLY A 440 -9.75 13.10 1.90
CA GLY A 440 -8.76 14.08 1.47
C GLY A 440 -8.24 13.74 0.08
N PRO A 441 -8.58 14.53 -0.95
CA PRO A 441 -8.05 14.31 -2.28
C PRO A 441 -6.56 14.68 -2.31
N THR A 442 -5.79 13.92 -3.08
CA THR A 442 -4.36 14.11 -3.32
C THR A 442 -4.13 14.41 -4.79
N GLN A 443 -3.16 15.25 -5.10
CA GLN A 443 -2.76 15.50 -6.49
C GLN A 443 -1.95 14.33 -7.03
N TYR A 444 -2.23 13.89 -8.27
CA TYR A 444 -1.45 12.81 -8.90
C TYR A 444 0.04 13.15 -9.03
N LEU A 445 0.37 14.45 -9.12
CA LEU A 445 1.75 14.94 -9.19
C LEU A 445 2.52 14.76 -7.88
N ASP A 446 1.84 14.61 -6.75
CA ASP A 446 2.52 14.49 -5.48
C ASP A 446 2.95 13.04 -5.16
N GLY A 447 2.60 12.08 -6.01
CA GLY A 447 2.94 10.67 -5.85
C GLY A 447 1.93 9.91 -4.98
N GLN A 448 1.86 8.60 -5.19
CA GLN A 448 0.82 7.74 -4.63
C GLN A 448 1.26 6.28 -4.63
N THR A 449 0.51 5.47 -3.90
CA THR A 449 0.62 4.01 -4.03
C THR A 449 -0.05 3.55 -5.32
N ILE A 450 0.66 2.75 -6.09
CA ILE A 450 0.24 2.15 -7.35
C ILE A 450 0.22 0.64 -7.18
N ILE A 451 -0.92 0.08 -7.52
CA ILE A 451 -1.23 -1.34 -7.38
C ILE A 451 -1.52 -1.90 -8.77
N ALA A 452 -0.82 -2.97 -9.14
CA ALA A 452 -1.18 -3.81 -10.27
C ALA A 452 -1.70 -5.14 -9.72
N GLU A 453 -2.98 -5.41 -9.93
CA GLU A 453 -3.62 -6.67 -9.55
C GLU A 453 -3.59 -7.65 -10.73
N ASP A 454 -3.66 -8.95 -10.42
CA ASP A 454 -3.76 -10.04 -11.39
C ASP A 454 -2.73 -10.00 -12.53
N LEU A 455 -1.52 -9.56 -12.23
CA LEU A 455 -0.39 -9.53 -13.15
C LEU A 455 -0.10 -10.93 -13.67
N GLU A 456 -0.28 -11.12 -14.97
CA GLU A 456 0.14 -12.31 -15.68
C GLU A 456 1.57 -12.15 -16.18
N VAL A 457 2.46 -13.05 -15.75
CA VAL A 457 3.80 -13.19 -16.31
C VAL A 457 3.75 -14.35 -17.31
N PRO A 458 3.86 -14.10 -18.63
CA PRO A 458 3.82 -15.17 -19.61
C PRO A 458 5.05 -16.08 -19.53
N ALA A 459 5.01 -17.18 -20.28
CA ALA A 459 6.16 -18.08 -20.40
C ALA A 459 7.39 -17.36 -20.98
N PHE A 460 8.55 -17.72 -20.44
CA PHE A 460 9.85 -17.31 -20.99
C PHE A 460 10.17 -18.12 -22.25
N SER A 461 10.96 -17.52 -23.13
CA SER A 461 11.47 -18.17 -24.34
C SER A 461 12.90 -17.69 -24.64
N GLY A 462 13.68 -18.51 -25.35
CA GLY A 462 15.01 -18.12 -25.83
C GLY A 462 16.04 -17.93 -24.71
N CYS A 463 15.88 -18.62 -23.59
CA CYS A 463 16.69 -18.38 -22.40
C CYS A 463 18.02 -19.16 -22.34
N GLY A 464 18.26 -20.11 -23.25
CA GLY A 464 19.48 -20.91 -23.29
C GLY A 464 20.49 -20.47 -24.35
N VAL A 465 21.79 -20.60 -24.05
CA VAL A 465 22.88 -20.56 -25.06
C VAL A 465 23.26 -21.97 -25.56
N GLY A 466 23.06 -23.00 -24.72
CA GLY A 466 23.33 -24.41 -25.07
C GLY A 466 22.15 -25.35 -24.78
N GLU A 467 21.57 -25.24 -23.58
CA GLU A 467 20.36 -25.96 -23.18
C GLU A 467 19.20 -24.98 -23.02
N ASP A 468 17.99 -25.38 -23.42
CA ASP A 468 16.80 -24.56 -23.25
C ASP A 468 16.34 -24.54 -21.78
N ILE A 469 16.70 -23.48 -21.07
CA ILE A 469 16.28 -23.22 -19.69
C ILE A 469 14.95 -22.46 -19.58
N SER A 470 14.29 -22.15 -20.72
CA SER A 470 13.02 -21.43 -20.73
C SER A 470 11.92 -22.12 -19.90
N PRO A 471 11.79 -23.47 -19.90
CA PRO A 471 10.83 -24.16 -19.04
C PRO A 471 11.08 -23.93 -17.55
N ILE A 472 12.34 -23.82 -17.11
CA ILE A 472 12.69 -23.62 -15.70
C ILE A 472 12.28 -22.22 -15.23
N LEU A 473 12.62 -21.19 -16.01
CA LEU A 473 12.24 -19.80 -15.70
C LEU A 473 10.71 -19.63 -15.74
N THR A 474 10.06 -20.21 -16.75
CA THR A 474 8.60 -20.27 -16.86
C THR A 474 7.99 -20.96 -15.65
N ALA A 475 8.57 -22.09 -15.24
CA ALA A 475 8.02 -22.83 -14.14
C ALA A 475 8.24 -22.15 -12.77
N THR A 476 9.09 -21.14 -12.70
CA THR A 476 9.44 -20.42 -11.46
C THR A 476 8.64 -19.12 -11.32
N VAL A 477 8.54 -18.31 -12.38
CA VAL A 477 8.00 -16.94 -12.30
C VAL A 477 6.68 -16.78 -13.05
N SER A 478 6.46 -17.55 -14.12
CA SER A 478 5.29 -17.36 -14.98
C SER A 478 3.99 -17.89 -14.36
N GLY A 479 2.90 -17.21 -14.68
CA GLY A 479 1.55 -17.49 -14.20
C GLY A 479 0.73 -16.22 -13.98
N SER A 480 -0.56 -16.39 -13.72
CA SER A 480 -1.49 -15.32 -13.34
C SER A 480 -1.56 -15.14 -11.82
N GLY A 481 -2.22 -14.07 -11.38
CA GLY A 481 -2.44 -13.77 -9.97
C GLY A 481 -1.19 -13.25 -9.25
N ASN A 482 -0.17 -12.81 -9.99
CA ASN A 482 0.85 -11.96 -9.40
C ASN A 482 0.25 -10.56 -9.15
N TYR A 483 0.94 -9.76 -8.39
CA TYR A 483 0.50 -8.47 -7.90
C TYR A 483 1.73 -7.62 -7.64
N ALA A 484 1.64 -6.34 -8.00
CA ALA A 484 2.65 -5.34 -7.70
C ALA A 484 2.07 -4.26 -6.80
N ASN A 485 2.87 -3.83 -5.81
CA ASN A 485 2.59 -2.66 -5.00
C ASN A 485 3.83 -1.78 -4.98
N ALA A 486 3.72 -0.58 -5.51
CA ALA A 486 4.81 0.39 -5.51
C ALA A 486 4.32 1.76 -5.09
N ALA A 487 5.06 2.41 -4.20
CA ALA A 487 4.87 3.82 -3.91
C ALA A 487 5.65 4.65 -4.92
N SER A 488 5.00 5.63 -5.55
CA SER A 488 5.65 6.61 -6.42
C SER A 488 6.02 7.87 -5.64
N GLY A 489 7.16 8.46 -5.97
CA GLY A 489 7.51 9.81 -5.55
C GLY A 489 6.72 10.88 -6.29
N ARG A 490 6.99 12.13 -5.90
CA ARG A 490 6.48 13.31 -6.60
C ARG A 490 6.98 13.32 -8.04
N TRP A 491 6.16 13.84 -8.94
CA TRP A 491 6.48 13.94 -10.35
C TRP A 491 7.39 15.15 -10.55
N CYS A 492 8.60 14.88 -11.01
CA CYS A 492 9.60 15.91 -11.32
C CYS A 492 9.35 16.41 -12.74
N ASP A 493 9.07 17.70 -12.88
CA ASP A 493 8.99 18.37 -14.18
C ASP A 493 10.42 18.56 -14.71
N VAL A 494 10.71 17.98 -15.88
CA VAL A 494 12.05 18.04 -16.48
C VAL A 494 12.12 19.04 -17.65
N GLU A 495 11.04 19.76 -17.94
CA GLU A 495 11.02 20.79 -18.99
C GLU A 495 11.48 22.17 -18.49
N ALA A 496 12.14 22.91 -19.40
CA ALA A 496 12.38 24.35 -19.32
C ALA A 496 13.15 24.92 -18.11
N GLY A 497 14.06 24.17 -17.48
CA GLY A 497 14.90 24.70 -16.38
C GLY A 497 14.14 24.96 -15.07
N SER A 498 12.86 24.63 -15.04
CA SER A 498 12.10 24.41 -13.82
C SER A 498 12.53 23.07 -13.25
N THR A 499 13.34 23.05 -12.20
CA THR A 499 13.60 21.82 -11.42
C THR A 499 12.54 21.65 -10.33
N SER A 500 11.30 22.06 -10.59
CA SER A 500 10.24 21.99 -9.61
C SER A 500 10.01 20.53 -9.22
N ASN A 501 10.05 20.27 -7.91
CA ASN A 501 9.89 18.94 -7.32
C ASN A 501 10.94 17.91 -7.77
N CYS A 502 12.06 18.33 -8.36
CA CYS A 502 13.17 17.46 -8.74
C CYS A 502 14.27 17.47 -7.69
N VAL A 503 14.92 16.32 -7.48
CA VAL A 503 16.13 16.20 -6.68
C VAL A 503 17.27 15.87 -7.63
N ASN A 504 18.22 16.82 -7.79
CA ASN A 504 19.35 16.69 -8.71
C ASN A 504 18.94 16.37 -10.16
N GLY A 505 17.84 16.96 -10.63
CA GLY A 505 17.33 16.74 -12.00
C GLY A 505 16.66 15.38 -12.22
N ALA A 506 16.35 14.64 -11.15
CA ALA A 506 15.62 13.40 -11.19
C ALA A 506 14.37 13.44 -10.31
N GLY A 507 13.41 12.55 -10.59
CA GLY A 507 12.28 12.32 -9.69
C GLY A 507 12.77 11.95 -8.28
N PRO A 508 12.20 12.55 -7.21
CA PRO A 508 12.48 12.13 -5.85
C PRO A 508 12.02 10.68 -5.65
N LEU A 509 12.68 9.98 -4.72
CA LEU A 509 12.19 8.68 -4.26
C LEU A 509 10.82 8.84 -3.60
N PRO A 510 10.00 7.77 -3.56
CA PRO A 510 8.74 7.81 -2.84
C PRO A 510 8.93 8.16 -1.38
N ALA A 511 8.14 9.15 -0.95
CA ALA A 511 7.91 9.40 0.44
C ALA A 511 7.10 8.24 1.03
N SER A 512 7.66 7.56 2.01
CA SER A 512 6.99 6.44 2.66
C SER A 512 7.13 6.56 4.16
N PHE A 513 6.19 6.00 4.90
CA PHE A 513 6.14 6.19 6.34
C PHE A 513 6.23 4.85 7.05
N THR A 514 7.06 4.80 8.08
CA THR A 514 7.03 3.71 9.04
C THR A 514 6.16 4.14 10.20
N VAL A 515 5.08 3.40 10.44
CA VAL A 515 4.21 3.57 11.61
C VAL A 515 4.52 2.46 12.61
N LYS A 516 5.03 2.83 13.77
CA LYS A 516 5.30 1.91 14.89
C LYS A 516 4.82 2.51 16.20
N PRO A 517 4.15 1.75 17.09
CA PRO A 517 3.70 0.37 16.90
C PRO A 517 2.46 0.22 16.02
N GLY A 518 1.81 1.32 15.60
CA GLY A 518 0.47 1.28 15.00
C GLY A 518 -0.62 0.96 16.04
N GLY A 519 -1.80 0.57 15.57
CA GLY A 519 -2.96 0.23 16.37
C GLY A 519 -3.84 1.43 16.73
N ASP A 520 -4.70 1.23 17.74
CA ASP A 520 -5.61 2.26 18.23
C ASP A 520 -4.87 3.30 19.06
N VAL A 521 -5.02 4.55 18.65
CA VAL A 521 -4.35 5.71 19.21
C VAL A 521 -5.39 6.70 19.68
N THR A 522 -5.35 7.03 20.97
CA THR A 522 -6.14 8.12 21.54
C THR A 522 -5.23 9.32 21.76
N ALA A 523 -5.50 10.43 21.07
CA ALA A 523 -4.77 11.67 21.21
C ALA A 523 -5.67 12.76 21.79
N VAL A 524 -5.20 13.48 22.80
CA VAL A 524 -6.01 14.46 23.54
C VAL A 524 -5.34 15.83 23.49
N ALA A 525 -6.08 16.85 23.10
CA ALA A 525 -5.69 18.26 23.19
C ALA A 525 -6.43 18.95 24.34
N LYS A 526 -5.71 19.75 25.15
CA LYS A 526 -6.25 20.54 26.26
C LYS A 526 -5.50 21.88 26.37
N PRO A 527 -6.12 23.04 26.08
CA PRO A 527 -7.46 23.21 25.50
C PRO A 527 -7.50 22.94 23.99
N PHE A 528 -8.71 22.92 23.42
CA PHE A 528 -8.94 23.00 21.97
C PHE A 528 -9.73 24.27 21.65
N THR A 529 -9.30 25.04 20.65
CA THR A 529 -9.98 26.29 20.28
C THR A 529 -9.90 26.51 18.78
N LEU A 530 -11.01 26.94 18.18
CA LEU A 530 -11.09 27.49 16.83
C LEU A 530 -11.54 28.95 16.96
N ALA A 531 -10.92 29.87 16.23
CA ALA A 531 -11.25 31.29 16.29
C ALA A 531 -11.46 31.89 14.89
N GLN A 532 -12.33 32.89 14.82
CA GLN A 532 -12.73 33.56 13.59
C GLN A 532 -13.10 35.01 13.88
N GLY A 533 -12.31 35.97 13.41
CA GLY A 533 -12.72 37.38 13.42
C GLY A 533 -13.09 37.94 14.80
N GLY A 534 -12.57 37.35 15.89
CA GLY A 534 -12.88 37.70 17.28
C GLY A 534 -13.86 36.76 17.98
N SER A 535 -14.62 35.94 17.25
CA SER A 535 -15.45 34.87 17.80
C SER A 535 -14.60 33.61 18.03
N GLN A 536 -14.99 32.74 18.99
CA GLN A 536 -14.23 31.54 19.35
C GLN A 536 -15.15 30.36 19.68
N PHE A 537 -14.83 29.19 19.15
CA PHE A 537 -15.37 27.91 19.57
C PHE A 537 -14.33 27.24 20.46
N ARG A 538 -14.58 27.20 21.77
CA ARG A 538 -13.63 26.72 22.79
C ARG A 538 -14.12 25.41 23.36
N CYS A 539 -13.21 24.48 23.63
CA CYS A 539 -13.49 23.28 24.38
C CYS A 539 -12.38 23.02 25.39
N ASP A 540 -12.76 22.55 26.58
CA ASP A 540 -11.82 22.08 27.59
C ASP A 540 -10.89 20.99 27.05
N SER A 541 -11.45 20.11 26.20
CA SER A 541 -10.65 19.10 25.51
C SER A 541 -11.24 18.64 24.18
N ALA A 542 -10.36 18.22 23.28
CA ALA A 542 -10.70 17.43 22.10
C ALA A 542 -9.93 16.10 22.15
N THR A 543 -10.64 14.99 21.95
CA THR A 543 -10.09 13.64 21.94
C THR A 543 -10.29 13.02 20.57
N MET A 544 -9.20 12.73 19.88
CA MET A 544 -9.18 11.93 18.65
C MET A 544 -8.91 10.47 18.97
N ARG A 545 -9.63 9.56 18.32
CA ARG A 545 -9.36 8.12 18.38
C ARG A 545 -9.14 7.62 16.96
N LEU A 546 -7.90 7.26 16.64
CA LEU A 546 -7.47 6.86 15.30
C LEU A 546 -6.94 5.43 15.36
N HIS A 547 -7.31 4.59 14.39
CA HIS A 547 -6.59 3.38 14.08
C HIS A 547 -5.50 3.70 13.05
N LEU A 548 -4.25 3.38 13.35
CA LEU A 548 -3.14 3.52 12.40
C LEU A 548 -2.57 2.14 12.07
N ASP A 549 -2.55 1.80 10.79
CA ASP A 549 -2.01 0.52 10.35
C ASP A 549 -0.52 0.45 10.66
N ARG A 550 -0.12 -0.55 11.45
CA ARG A 550 1.30 -0.80 11.69
C ARG A 550 1.95 -1.17 10.37
N GLY A 551 3.08 -0.55 10.07
CA GLY A 551 3.84 -1.02 8.91
C GLY A 551 5.05 -0.19 8.58
N HIS A 552 5.84 -0.74 7.69
CA HIS A 552 6.91 -0.06 7.00
C HIS A 552 6.42 0.30 5.59
N TRP A 553 6.87 1.43 5.05
CA TRP A 553 6.53 1.87 3.70
C TRP A 553 5.04 2.16 3.48
N GLN A 554 4.36 2.64 4.54
CA GLN A 554 2.97 3.06 4.47
C GLN A 554 2.81 4.28 3.54
N SER A 555 1.67 4.30 2.85
CA SER A 555 1.23 5.45 2.07
C SER A 555 1.11 6.68 2.96
N ARG A 556 1.52 7.84 2.44
CA ARG A 556 1.35 9.13 3.12
C ARG A 556 -0.11 9.54 3.28
N SER A 557 -0.97 9.08 2.36
CA SER A 557 -2.41 9.27 2.43
C SER A 557 -3.05 8.11 3.20
N ARG A 558 -4.04 8.43 4.04
CA ARG A 558 -4.81 7.49 4.88
C ARG A 558 -3.97 6.69 5.88
N LEU A 559 -3.02 7.35 6.53
CA LEU A 559 -2.20 6.77 7.60
C LEU A 559 -3.01 6.33 8.83
N GLY A 560 -4.19 6.92 9.02
CA GLY A 560 -5.12 6.47 10.04
C GLY A 560 -6.56 6.86 9.75
N LYS A 561 -7.49 6.12 10.34
CA LYS A 561 -8.93 6.35 10.26
C LYS A 561 -9.52 6.37 11.67
N GLY A 562 -10.47 7.24 11.93
CA GLY A 562 -11.12 7.23 13.24
C GLY A 562 -12.19 8.27 13.44
N ASP A 563 -12.31 8.74 14.68
CA ASP A 563 -13.29 9.73 15.10
C ASP A 563 -12.67 10.79 16.04
N MET A 564 -13.47 11.80 16.37
CA MET A 564 -13.12 12.83 17.34
C MET A 564 -14.33 13.16 18.21
N SER A 565 -14.07 13.50 19.45
CA SER A 565 -15.08 13.97 20.40
C SER A 565 -14.56 15.18 21.15
N LEU A 566 -15.45 16.11 21.48
CA LEU A 566 -15.09 17.32 22.23
C LEU A 566 -15.97 17.45 23.46
N GLU A 567 -15.37 17.93 24.55
CA GLU A 567 -16.00 18.04 25.86
C GLU A 567 -15.75 19.43 26.46
N GLY A 568 -16.71 19.92 27.23
CA GLY A 568 -16.65 21.23 27.89
C GLY A 568 -16.58 22.37 26.89
N CYS A 569 -17.48 22.37 25.89
CA CYS A 569 -17.44 23.35 24.81
C CYS A 569 -18.32 24.58 25.09
N GLU A 570 -17.85 25.74 24.65
CA GLU A 570 -18.55 27.01 24.66
C GLU A 570 -18.31 27.79 23.37
N VAL A 571 -19.26 28.65 23.02
CA VAL A 571 -19.19 29.54 21.87
C VAL A 571 -19.08 30.97 22.39
N VAL A 572 -17.95 31.63 22.15
CA VAL A 572 -17.74 33.05 22.43
C VAL A 572 -18.05 33.83 21.17
N ALA A 573 -19.14 34.59 21.18
CA ALA A 573 -19.55 35.40 20.06
C ALA A 573 -18.69 36.66 19.90
N LEU A 574 -18.86 37.33 18.76
CA LEU A 574 -18.12 38.56 18.41
C LEU A 574 -18.34 39.71 19.40
N ASP A 575 -19.52 39.76 20.03
CA ASP A 575 -19.87 40.76 21.05
C ASP A 575 -19.35 40.41 22.46
N GLY A 576 -18.67 39.27 22.60
CA GLY A 576 -18.15 38.75 23.87
C GLY A 576 -19.15 37.91 24.66
N SER A 577 -20.38 37.72 24.17
CA SER A 577 -21.37 36.83 24.78
C SER A 577 -20.87 35.37 24.73
N VAL A 578 -21.10 34.61 25.81
CA VAL A 578 -20.70 33.20 25.91
C VAL A 578 -21.92 32.31 25.94
N TYR A 579 -22.05 31.44 24.95
CA TYR A 579 -23.12 30.46 24.83
C TYR A 579 -22.60 29.07 25.15
N GLN A 580 -23.31 28.36 26.03
CA GLN A 580 -22.91 27.03 26.47
C GLN A 580 -23.36 25.96 25.46
N VAL A 581 -22.47 25.02 25.14
CA VAL A 581 -22.82 23.84 24.35
C VAL A 581 -23.49 22.81 25.27
N ILE A 582 -24.69 22.37 24.91
CA ILE A 582 -25.43 21.36 25.63
C ILE A 582 -24.97 19.96 25.18
N GLY A 583 -24.37 19.21 26.10
CA GLY A 583 -23.99 17.81 25.86
C GLY A 583 -22.64 17.66 25.16
N LYS A 584 -22.47 16.58 24.40
CA LYS A 584 -21.23 16.30 23.66
C LYS A 584 -21.33 16.85 22.25
N VAL A 585 -20.23 17.40 21.75
CA VAL A 585 -20.10 17.75 20.33
C VAL A 585 -19.86 16.46 19.55
N ALA A 586 -20.71 16.19 18.58
CA ALA A 586 -20.58 14.99 17.75
C ALA A 586 -19.74 15.29 16.50
N GLN A 587 -18.75 14.44 16.22
CA GLN A 587 -18.11 14.36 14.91
C GLN A 587 -18.95 13.45 14.01
N GLU A 588 -19.31 13.91 12.82
CA GLU A 588 -20.04 13.12 11.83
C GLU A 588 -19.09 12.50 10.80
N GLY A 589 -19.26 11.20 10.53
CA GLY A 589 -18.39 10.47 9.61
C GLY A 589 -17.00 10.14 10.17
N SER A 590 -16.14 9.60 9.33
CA SER A 590 -14.78 9.20 9.72
C SER A 590 -13.76 10.30 9.45
N LEU A 591 -12.84 10.48 10.39
CA LEU A 591 -11.62 11.24 10.23
C LEU A 591 -10.56 10.42 9.50
N TRP A 592 -9.76 11.09 8.68
CA TRP A 592 -8.64 10.49 7.96
C TRP A 592 -7.37 11.29 8.18
N LEU A 593 -6.35 10.67 8.77
CA LEU A 593 -5.04 11.26 8.95
C LEU A 593 -4.18 11.05 7.70
N ASN A 594 -3.62 12.13 7.17
CA ASN A 594 -2.76 12.15 5.99
C ASN A 594 -1.49 12.96 6.32
N VAL A 595 -0.35 12.61 5.74
CA VAL A 595 0.87 13.43 5.74
C VAL A 595 0.99 14.12 4.39
N LEU A 596 1.08 15.45 4.40
CA LEU A 596 1.20 16.26 3.20
C LEU A 596 2.64 16.33 2.70
N PHE A 597 3.58 16.64 3.61
CA PHE A 597 4.99 16.87 3.29
C PHE A 597 5.91 16.21 4.32
N GLU A 598 7.06 15.71 3.84
CA GLU A 598 7.94 14.83 4.61
C GLU A 598 8.65 15.50 5.76
N GLU A 599 9.01 16.78 5.65
CA GLU A 599 9.62 17.51 6.76
C GLU A 599 9.71 19.03 6.49
N THR A 600 9.30 19.84 7.47
CA THR A 600 9.72 21.25 7.57
C THR A 600 11.20 21.29 7.98
N GLY A 601 11.89 22.40 7.76
CA GLY A 601 13.33 22.52 8.02
C GLY A 601 13.77 22.23 9.47
N ASP A 602 12.82 22.11 10.41
CA ASP A 602 12.98 21.77 11.81
C ASP A 602 12.67 20.30 12.16
N GLY A 603 12.40 19.43 11.18
CA GLY A 603 12.14 18.01 11.42
C GLY A 603 10.68 17.64 11.69
N LYS A 604 9.76 18.62 11.67
CA LYS A 604 8.31 18.36 11.86
C LYS A 604 7.64 17.95 10.56
N ARG A 605 6.54 17.20 10.66
CA ARG A 605 5.76 16.71 9.51
C ARG A 605 4.46 17.48 9.39
N VAL A 606 4.10 17.90 8.19
CA VAL A 606 2.79 18.52 7.96
C VAL A 606 1.75 17.42 7.82
N MET A 607 0.79 17.39 8.74
CA MET A 607 -0.30 16.43 8.74
C MET A 607 -1.64 17.12 8.53
N ARG A 608 -2.56 16.40 7.88
CA ARG A 608 -3.93 16.81 7.61
C ARG A 608 -4.90 15.77 8.12
N LEU A 609 -5.87 16.22 8.92
CA LEU A 609 -7.05 15.46 9.31
C LEU A 609 -8.20 15.87 8.40
N ASN A 610 -8.63 14.98 7.52
CA ASN A 610 -9.77 15.18 6.64
C ASN A 610 -11.05 14.59 7.25
N GLY A 611 -12.20 15.07 6.78
CA GLY A 611 -13.50 14.53 7.17
C GLY A 611 -14.10 15.19 8.40
N VAL A 612 -13.61 16.36 8.82
CA VAL A 612 -14.04 17.03 10.07
C VAL A 612 -15.41 17.69 9.85
N THR A 613 -16.40 17.28 10.65
CA THR A 613 -17.76 17.82 10.65
C THR A 613 -18.26 17.76 12.07
N LEU A 614 -18.31 18.91 12.74
CA LEU A 614 -18.68 19.03 14.15
C LEU A 614 -20.11 19.53 14.27
N ASN A 615 -20.86 18.89 15.15
CA ASN A 615 -22.25 19.20 15.40
C ASN A 615 -22.44 19.51 16.89
N ALA A 616 -22.70 20.78 17.21
CA ALA A 616 -22.82 21.28 18.58
C ALA A 616 -24.23 21.85 18.82
N VAL A 617 -24.93 21.33 19.82
CA VAL A 617 -26.22 21.90 20.26
C VAL A 617 -25.93 23.05 21.21
N VAL A 618 -26.34 24.26 20.86
CA VAL A 618 -26.05 25.47 21.64
C VAL A 618 -27.36 26.02 22.23
N ASP A 619 -27.30 26.50 23.47
CA ASP A 619 -28.38 27.28 24.08
C ASP A 619 -28.18 28.77 23.80
N VAL A 620 -29.04 29.35 22.95
CA VAL A 620 -29.03 30.78 22.64
C VAL A 620 -30.31 31.37 23.23
N ASP A 621 -30.17 32.04 24.37
CA ASP A 621 -31.25 32.71 25.11
C ASP A 621 -32.47 31.80 25.41
N GLY A 622 -32.22 30.54 25.78
CA GLY A 622 -33.24 29.54 26.09
C GLY A 622 -33.73 28.76 24.86
N THR A 623 -33.24 29.08 23.67
CA THR A 623 -33.55 28.36 22.43
C THR A 623 -32.41 27.43 22.05
N ARG A 624 -32.71 26.13 21.93
CA ARG A 624 -31.74 25.15 21.43
C ARG A 624 -31.62 25.27 19.92
N CYS A 625 -30.41 25.50 19.44
CA CYS A 625 -30.07 25.49 18.03
C CYS A 625 -28.87 24.56 17.78
N ASN A 626 -28.58 24.30 16.51
CA ASN A 626 -27.49 23.45 16.10
C ASN A 626 -26.43 24.28 15.36
N LEU A 627 -25.23 24.37 15.94
CA LEU A 627 -24.06 24.98 15.31
C LEU A 627 -23.25 23.87 14.66
N ARG A 628 -23.15 23.91 13.32
CA ARG A 628 -22.38 22.96 12.53
C ARG A 628 -21.10 23.63 12.06
N ILE A 629 -19.96 22.99 12.31
CA ILE A 629 -18.63 23.44 11.87
C ILE A 629 -18.07 22.37 10.92
N ALA A 630 -17.93 22.73 9.65
CA ALA A 630 -17.51 21.82 8.58
C ALA A 630 -16.80 22.63 7.49
N ASN A 631 -16.65 22.11 6.28
CA ASN A 631 -16.32 22.97 5.14
C ASN A 631 -17.62 23.56 4.55
N THR A 632 -17.57 24.80 4.09
CA THR A 632 -18.59 25.38 3.22
C THR A 632 -18.06 25.43 1.80
N MET A 633 -18.63 24.57 0.96
CA MET A 633 -18.31 24.53 -0.45
C MET A 633 -19.10 25.61 -1.18
N GLU A 634 -18.38 26.40 -1.97
CA GLU A 634 -18.97 27.51 -2.70
C GLU A 634 -19.47 27.04 -4.05
N SER A 635 -20.68 27.51 -4.40
CA SER A 635 -21.19 27.48 -5.76
C SER A 635 -21.25 28.90 -6.26
N LEU A 636 -20.69 29.17 -7.44
CA LEU A 636 -20.68 30.52 -8.03
C LEU A 636 -22.09 31.10 -8.22
N PHE A 637 -23.11 30.24 -8.39
CA PHE A 637 -24.50 30.66 -8.62
C PHE A 637 -25.51 29.92 -7.73
N GLY A 638 -25.04 28.99 -6.90
CA GLY A 638 -25.87 28.15 -6.04
C GLY A 638 -25.81 28.55 -4.57
N SER A 639 -26.64 27.90 -3.77
CA SER A 639 -26.50 27.99 -2.33
C SER A 639 -25.21 27.29 -1.89
N PRO A 640 -24.50 27.82 -0.88
CA PRO A 640 -23.39 27.11 -0.27
C PRO A 640 -23.84 25.73 0.19
N MET A 641 -22.96 24.73 0.06
CA MET A 641 -23.24 23.37 0.48
C MET A 641 -22.26 22.94 1.57
N GLU A 642 -22.74 22.16 2.53
CA GLU A 642 -21.85 21.53 3.53
C GLU A 642 -20.95 20.48 2.87
N GLY A 643 -19.66 20.55 3.15
CA GLY A 643 -18.67 19.55 2.81
C GLY A 643 -17.86 19.12 4.02
N PRO A 644 -17.13 17.99 3.94
CA PRO A 644 -16.20 17.61 5.00
C PRO A 644 -15.09 18.66 5.14
N GLY A 645 -14.85 19.10 6.37
CA GLY A 645 -13.76 19.97 6.74
C GLY A 645 -12.41 19.27 6.84
N GLU A 646 -11.35 20.08 6.96
CA GLU A 646 -10.01 19.58 7.25
C GLU A 646 -9.31 20.43 8.32
N ILE A 647 -8.48 19.78 9.15
CA ILE A 647 -7.59 20.42 10.10
C ILE A 647 -6.15 20.11 9.67
N VAL A 648 -5.31 21.13 9.56
CA VAL A 648 -3.89 21.00 9.22
C VAL A 648 -3.06 21.36 10.44
N GLY A 649 -1.98 20.61 10.68
CA GLY A 649 -1.06 20.86 11.78
C GLY A 649 0.33 20.27 11.52
N THR A 650 1.24 20.48 12.46
CA THR A 650 2.58 19.87 12.45
C THR A 650 2.66 18.74 13.47
N TYR A 651 3.27 17.62 13.09
CA TYR A 651 3.59 16.53 13.99
C TYR A 651 5.09 16.47 14.23
N ASP A 652 5.47 16.50 15.49
CA ASP A 652 6.85 16.40 15.92
C ASP A 652 7.13 15.01 16.52
N ASN A 653 8.07 14.27 15.91
CA ASN A 653 8.48 12.97 16.39
C ASN A 653 9.20 13.00 17.74
N ALA A 654 9.82 14.12 18.13
CA ALA A 654 10.51 14.25 19.41
C ALA A 654 9.52 14.43 20.56
N THR A 655 8.56 15.35 20.40
CA THR A 655 7.55 15.65 21.43
C THR A 655 6.31 14.75 21.36
N LYS A 656 6.07 14.09 20.23
CA LYS A 656 4.87 13.27 19.96
C LYS A 656 3.59 14.08 19.95
N ILE A 657 3.70 15.36 19.62
CA ILE A 657 2.59 16.30 19.59
C ILE A 657 2.23 16.58 18.14
N PHE A 658 0.95 16.42 17.80
CA PHE A 658 0.35 17.02 16.62
C PHE A 658 -0.26 18.36 17.02
N SER A 659 0.38 19.46 16.63
CA SER A 659 -0.03 20.83 16.94
C SER A 659 -0.71 21.47 15.75
N ILE A 660 -1.94 21.96 15.95
CA ILE A 660 -2.66 22.70 14.91
C ILE A 660 -2.22 24.17 14.82
N LYS A 661 -1.41 24.68 15.77
CA LYS A 661 -1.04 26.10 15.86
C LYS A 661 -0.05 26.55 14.79
N ASP A 662 0.86 25.65 14.41
CA ASP A 662 2.05 26.02 13.63
C ASP A 662 1.78 26.20 12.12
N HIS A 663 0.61 25.82 11.61
CA HIS A 663 0.34 25.79 10.17
C HIS A 663 -0.87 26.58 9.67
N PHE A 664 -1.40 27.52 10.48
CA PHE A 664 -2.36 28.50 9.98
C PHE A 664 -1.67 29.60 9.18
N VAL A 665 -1.25 29.30 7.95
CA VAL A 665 -0.88 30.34 6.97
C VAL A 665 -2.16 30.81 6.30
N ALA A 666 -2.47 32.10 6.42
CA ALA A 666 -3.64 32.70 5.79
C ALA A 666 -3.69 32.36 4.28
N GLY A 667 -4.64 31.50 3.89
CA GLY A 667 -4.81 31.03 2.50
C GLY A 667 -4.76 29.50 2.33
N ASP A 668 -4.04 28.77 3.19
CA ASP A 668 -3.88 27.30 3.13
C ASP A 668 -4.32 26.59 4.43
N ALA A 669 -4.78 27.36 5.42
CA ALA A 669 -5.14 26.88 6.75
C ALA A 669 -6.54 26.26 6.79
N SER A 670 -6.70 25.19 7.59
CA SER A 670 -7.93 24.42 7.86
C SER A 670 -9.20 24.96 7.20
N VAL A 671 -9.80 24.17 6.31
CA VAL A 671 -11.04 24.56 5.62
C VAL A 671 -12.26 24.28 6.50
N LEU A 672 -12.20 24.77 7.75
CA LEU A 672 -13.32 24.81 8.67
C LEU A 672 -13.97 26.18 8.58
N LYS A 673 -15.29 26.16 8.45
CA LYS A 673 -16.22 27.28 8.36
C LYS A 673 -17.46 26.93 9.18
N VAL A 674 -18.30 27.92 9.46
CA VAL A 674 -19.67 27.61 9.89
C VAL A 674 -20.44 27.07 8.70
N SER A 675 -21.02 25.89 8.87
CA SER A 675 -21.78 25.22 7.83
C SER A 675 -23.10 25.96 7.56
N PRO A 676 -23.53 26.05 6.29
CA PRO A 676 -24.85 26.59 5.94
C PRO A 676 -26.02 25.79 6.54
N ASP A 677 -25.78 24.55 6.99
CA ASP A 677 -26.77 23.71 7.68
C ASP A 677 -26.88 24.04 9.18
N SER A 678 -26.14 25.04 9.67
CA SER A 678 -26.29 25.56 11.04
C SER A 678 -27.64 26.25 11.21
N THR A 679 -28.33 25.94 12.31
CA THR A 679 -29.60 26.59 12.67
C THR A 679 -29.43 27.68 13.72
N CYS A 680 -28.21 27.88 14.22
CA CYS A 680 -27.87 28.92 15.18
C CYS A 680 -27.63 30.28 14.51
N TYR A 681 -28.10 31.36 15.15
CA TYR A 681 -27.76 32.73 14.80
C TYR A 681 -26.95 33.35 15.94
N ILE A 682 -25.63 33.16 15.91
CA ILE A 682 -24.71 33.64 16.95
C ILE A 682 -23.76 34.67 16.31
N PRO A 683 -23.61 35.89 16.85
CA PRO A 683 -22.73 36.91 16.27
C PRO A 683 -21.30 36.39 16.05
N GLY A 684 -20.80 36.51 14.82
CA GLY A 684 -19.49 35.97 14.42
C GLY A 684 -19.48 34.48 14.06
N PHE A 685 -20.64 33.82 14.02
CA PHE A 685 -20.86 32.46 13.53
C PHE A 685 -22.02 32.38 12.52
N THR A 686 -22.32 33.48 11.84
CA THR A 686 -23.41 33.57 10.85
C THR A 686 -22.90 33.68 9.42
N GLU A 687 -21.62 34.03 9.25
CA GLU A 687 -20.99 34.18 7.94
C GLU A 687 -20.34 32.87 7.51
N TYR A 688 -21.07 32.10 6.70
CA TYR A 688 -20.61 30.82 6.16
C TYR A 688 -19.46 30.95 5.14
N SER A 689 -19.09 32.17 4.73
CA SER A 689 -17.98 32.45 3.81
C SER A 689 -16.63 32.58 4.51
N LEU A 690 -16.61 32.85 5.82
CA LEU A 690 -15.37 33.06 6.55
C LEU A 690 -14.82 31.71 7.04
N ASN A 691 -13.51 31.50 6.85
CA ASN A 691 -12.76 30.42 7.50
C ASN A 691 -12.49 30.76 8.96
N PHE A 692 -12.34 29.75 9.81
CA PHE A 692 -11.64 29.94 11.08
C PHE A 692 -10.20 30.40 10.77
N ASP A 693 -9.83 31.58 11.27
CA ASP A 693 -8.55 32.23 10.96
C ASP A 693 -7.39 31.65 11.79
N SER A 694 -7.72 30.96 12.88
CA SER A 694 -6.76 30.34 13.77
C SER A 694 -7.37 29.17 14.54
N GLY A 695 -6.50 28.23 14.93
CA GLY A 695 -6.86 27.12 15.80
C GLY A 695 -5.70 26.77 16.73
N THR A 696 -6.01 26.30 17.93
CA THR A 696 -5.01 25.78 18.89
C THR A 696 -5.47 24.47 19.49
N GLY A 697 -4.56 23.51 19.58
CA GLY A 697 -4.83 22.14 19.99
C GLY A 697 -3.58 21.29 19.81
N ASP A 698 -2.94 20.96 20.93
CA ASP A 698 -1.76 20.12 20.96
C ASP A 698 -2.18 18.69 21.30
N PHE A 699 -2.41 17.89 20.27
CA PHE A 699 -2.83 16.51 20.41
C PHE A 699 -1.61 15.65 20.77
N VAL A 700 -1.52 15.28 22.04
CA VAL A 700 -0.46 14.40 22.53
C VAL A 700 -0.78 12.97 22.09
N LEU A 701 0.01 12.44 21.16
CA LEU A 701 -0.09 11.05 20.74
C LEU A 701 0.71 10.15 21.71
N PRO A 702 0.34 8.87 21.90
CA PRO A 702 1.06 7.96 22.78
C PRO A 702 2.57 7.94 22.45
N PRO A 703 3.44 7.90 23.47
CA PRO A 703 4.88 8.15 23.31
C PRO A 703 5.58 7.12 22.41
N THR A 704 4.95 5.97 22.20
CA THR A 704 5.46 4.89 21.35
C THR A 704 5.27 5.15 19.86
N LEU A 705 4.40 6.10 19.46
CA LEU A 705 4.12 6.33 18.04
C LEU A 705 5.30 7.02 17.34
N GLN A 706 5.86 6.37 16.34
CA GLN A 706 6.89 6.91 15.47
C GLN A 706 6.37 6.86 14.04
N ILE A 707 6.44 8.01 13.37
CA ILE A 707 6.08 8.18 11.95
C ILE A 707 7.34 8.70 11.26
N THR A 708 8.17 7.81 10.75
CA THR A 708 9.47 8.17 10.15
C THR A 708 9.46 7.95 8.65
N SER A 709 10.12 8.83 7.91
CA SER A 709 10.54 8.58 6.53
C SER A 709 11.86 7.79 6.53
N PRO A 710 12.15 7.00 5.47
CA PRO A 710 13.39 6.25 5.30
C PRO A 710 14.67 7.09 5.38
#